data_AF-A0A9P3UH62-F1
#
_entry.id   AF-A0A9P3UH62-F1
#
_cell.length_a   1.000
_cell.length_b   1.000
_cell.length_c   1.000
_cell.angle_alpha   90.00
_cell.angle_beta   90.00
_cell.angle_gamma   90.00
#
_symmetry.space_group_name_H-M   'P 1'
#
loop_
_entity.id
_entity.type
_entity.pdbx_description
1 polymer ?
#
loop_
_entity_poly.entity_id
_entity_poly.type
_entity_poly.pdbx_seq_one_letter_code
_entity_poly.pdbx_strand_id
1 'polypeptide(L)'
;MAVNFDQMVPPRLSSHALLHGLIRMGRNQQAADLAVSMMETGMNLRTKTLETLMGTFTPPPSHTHRKSMPPLNFSPNPRSLRDIVIMARHPSSRLALEIFSVAHKTHHRNTRGMLGTLLAICLFNTEIILASLIFAFMVKEWQLRSALVGHFDPPASFKPGLVDSSPPARVKQEKSVPTHDMLAKIILAIRRIFDDGGNVDADSLATAIQALANLAVLLDHGQLPFPAISPLLRALYHCPRVDHQVWIVDQDGQTKLVCAYNYFHEVLGRLLTNLPSKPTPKASFPSMLDRRPVLPPLDRHACNTLLHYSLRHLLSATHADTVLKYMVTERNPPLEPDNTTYNILLRSATLLQNSAIAETTLTALAALHGGSSAFQGSSQDIVVLQLIETLRSLDLTKATKAEITKLLYSLTTQLMHYTSTGRPHKVAAFIHVLFPELKLELTASHLSPSEISERKRARRAMVVRASRYGSHLFSVLLNALHKAGQPGLAKALWNLAKRAERRSWDSLNPWVLDTPAYTSMLRCYALEYKRPQCNARRDAEHVRQNALNRGLQVYRTMKSVGQEVRGVLAAKRTEYRLERIGTLPRMDALLANVAIELFVLSKRASGPLPSEDEVRSEFEQAKVRLAETGEVADGWTPILREVGEDIVAAGLTIPPGLRHLFLGRSDEGARKRDEPRHLGPIPFVYPDGKPSFHPFIVPSIRTRGLPLGRRQKLLRRRERRRTCK
;
A
#
# COMPACT_ATOMS: atom_id res chain seq x y z
N MET A 1 -35.63 9.52 48.55
CA MET A 1 -37.04 9.76 48.19
C MET A 1 -37.62 8.46 47.66
N ALA A 2 -38.41 7.74 48.48
CA ALA A 2 -39.15 6.58 48.02
C ALA A 2 -40.47 7.09 47.41
N VAL A 3 -40.68 6.86 46.11
CA VAL A 3 -41.95 7.17 45.46
C VAL A 3 -42.91 6.06 45.84
N ASN A 4 -43.98 6.38 46.57
CA ASN A 4 -45.01 5.41 46.92
C ASN A 4 -45.92 5.24 45.70
N PHE A 5 -46.00 4.04 45.15
CA PHE A 5 -46.90 3.73 44.03
C PHE A 5 -48.15 3.07 44.60
N ASP A 6 -49.33 3.65 44.34
CA ASP A 6 -50.62 3.10 44.79
C ASP A 6 -50.98 1.76 44.13
N GLN A 7 -50.20 1.34 43.12
CA GLN A 7 -50.29 0.04 42.45
C GLN A 7 -48.91 -0.63 42.40
N MET A 8 -48.89 -1.97 42.48
CA MET A 8 -47.66 -2.75 42.32
C MET A 8 -47.03 -2.48 40.94
N VAL A 9 -45.89 -1.80 40.92
CA VAL A 9 -45.13 -1.56 39.68
C VAL A 9 -44.47 -2.87 39.24
N PRO A 10 -44.65 -3.30 37.97
CA PRO A 10 -43.99 -4.50 37.48
C PRO A 10 -42.46 -4.41 37.65
N PRO A 11 -41.78 -5.45 38.19
CA PRO A 11 -40.35 -5.42 38.47
C PRO A 11 -39.51 -5.18 37.21
N ARG A 12 -40.03 -5.59 36.05
CA ARG A 12 -39.42 -5.32 34.74
C ARG A 12 -39.38 -3.83 34.42
N LEU A 13 -40.45 -3.10 34.71
CA LEU A 13 -40.54 -1.67 34.41
C LEU A 13 -39.59 -0.86 35.30
N SER A 14 -39.60 -1.13 36.60
CA SER A 14 -38.69 -0.47 37.56
C SER A 14 -37.23 -0.76 37.23
N SER A 15 -36.88 -2.01 36.91
CA SER A 15 -35.51 -2.39 36.53
C SER A 15 -35.06 -1.73 35.22
N HIS A 16 -35.94 -1.67 34.20
CA HIS A 16 -35.63 -0.93 32.96
C HIS A 16 -35.47 0.57 33.19
N ALA A 17 -36.34 1.19 34.00
CA ALA A 17 -36.25 2.61 34.33
C ALA A 17 -34.94 2.92 35.06
N LEU A 18 -34.57 2.08 36.04
CA LEU A 18 -33.29 2.18 36.74
C LEU A 18 -32.11 2.03 35.78
N LEU A 19 -32.13 1.04 34.90
CA LEU A 19 -31.08 0.81 33.90
C LEU A 19 -30.87 2.03 32.99
N HIS A 20 -31.95 2.61 32.45
CA HIS A 20 -31.86 3.83 31.63
C HIS A 20 -31.42 5.05 32.45
N GLY A 21 -31.81 5.13 33.71
CA GLY A 21 -31.32 6.16 34.65
C GLY A 21 -29.80 6.06 34.84
N LEU A 22 -29.28 4.86 35.11
CA LEU A 22 -27.84 4.60 35.26
C LEU A 22 -27.06 4.94 33.98
N ILE A 23 -27.59 4.58 32.81
CA ILE A 23 -27.04 4.94 31.49
C ILE A 23 -26.92 6.46 31.34
N ARG A 24 -28.00 7.21 31.62
CA ARG A 24 -28.03 8.67 31.49
C ARG A 24 -27.10 9.38 32.47
N MET A 25 -26.91 8.82 33.66
CA MET A 25 -25.97 9.32 34.66
C MET A 25 -24.51 8.96 34.37
N GLY A 26 -24.22 8.23 33.28
CA GLY A 26 -22.87 7.77 32.94
C GLY A 26 -22.32 6.70 33.89
N ARG A 27 -23.18 6.06 34.69
CA ARG A 27 -22.79 4.99 35.63
C ARG A 27 -22.70 3.64 34.93
N ASN A 28 -21.77 3.57 33.97
CA ASN A 28 -21.60 2.47 33.04
C ASN A 28 -21.43 1.09 33.70
N GLN A 29 -20.63 0.99 34.78
CA GLN A 29 -20.43 -0.26 35.52
C GLN A 29 -21.74 -0.74 36.16
N GLN A 30 -22.40 0.12 36.94
CA GLN A 30 -23.65 -0.23 37.61
C GLN A 30 -24.76 -0.59 36.60
N ALA A 31 -24.79 0.09 35.45
CA ALA A 31 -25.70 -0.24 34.36
C ALA A 31 -25.40 -1.63 33.77
N ALA A 32 -24.12 -1.97 33.60
CA ALA A 32 -23.69 -3.29 33.14
C ALA A 32 -24.08 -4.40 34.14
N ASP A 33 -23.75 -4.22 35.41
CA ASP A 33 -24.04 -5.18 36.49
C ASP A 33 -25.56 -5.43 36.59
N LEU A 34 -26.36 -4.36 36.54
CA LEU A 34 -27.83 -4.47 36.55
C LEU A 34 -28.34 -5.20 35.30
N ALA A 35 -27.81 -4.89 34.11
CA ALA A 35 -28.22 -5.57 32.88
C ALA A 35 -27.87 -7.06 32.90
N VAL A 36 -26.68 -7.44 33.40
CA VAL A 36 -26.27 -8.83 33.60
C VAL A 36 -27.22 -9.54 34.55
N SER A 37 -27.48 -8.95 35.73
CA SER A 37 -28.43 -9.50 36.70
C SER A 37 -29.83 -9.68 36.12
N MET A 38 -30.32 -8.69 35.36
CA MET A 38 -31.61 -8.79 34.67
C MET A 38 -31.65 -9.97 33.68
N MET A 39 -30.61 -10.16 32.86
CA MET A 39 -30.58 -11.28 31.92
C MET A 39 -30.49 -12.64 32.62
N GLU A 40 -29.70 -12.76 33.68
CA GLU A 40 -29.52 -14.01 34.44
C GLU A 40 -30.79 -14.44 35.19
N THR A 41 -31.58 -13.48 35.68
CA THR A 41 -32.91 -13.73 36.28
C THR A 41 -34.01 -14.03 35.24
N GLY A 42 -33.68 -14.05 33.94
CA GLY A 42 -34.62 -14.31 32.86
C GLY A 42 -35.46 -13.09 32.43
N MET A 43 -35.12 -11.88 32.89
CA MET A 43 -35.77 -10.66 32.39
C MET A 43 -35.30 -10.33 30.98
N ASN A 44 -36.23 -10.39 30.02
CA ASN A 44 -35.97 -10.04 28.62
C ASN A 44 -35.68 -8.54 28.44
N LEU A 45 -34.42 -8.21 28.17
CA LEU A 45 -34.01 -6.86 27.79
C LEU A 45 -34.37 -6.58 26.33
N ARG A 46 -34.88 -5.36 26.06
CA ARG A 46 -35.08 -4.89 24.69
C ARG A 46 -33.74 -4.74 24.00
N THR A 47 -33.64 -5.21 22.75
CA THR A 47 -32.43 -5.11 21.91
C THR A 47 -31.87 -3.69 21.85
N LYS A 48 -32.74 -2.67 21.64
CA LYS A 48 -32.30 -1.26 21.63
C LYS A 48 -31.67 -0.83 22.96
N THR A 49 -32.14 -1.35 24.09
CA THR A 49 -31.55 -1.05 25.41
C THR A 49 -30.15 -1.63 25.54
N LEU A 50 -29.93 -2.86 25.07
CA LEU A 50 -28.59 -3.46 25.02
C LEU A 50 -27.66 -2.71 24.07
N GLU A 51 -28.14 -2.31 22.89
CA GLU A 51 -27.36 -1.49 21.94
C GLU A 51 -26.99 -0.13 22.52
N THR A 52 -27.94 0.55 23.18
CA THR A 52 -27.68 1.83 23.86
C THR A 52 -26.65 1.67 24.98
N LEU A 53 -26.79 0.63 25.82
CA LEU A 53 -25.84 0.34 26.88
C LEU A 53 -24.44 0.05 26.32
N MET A 54 -24.35 -0.78 25.28
CA MET A 54 -23.08 -1.04 24.59
C MET A 54 -22.45 0.23 24.03
N GLY A 55 -23.27 1.13 23.49
CA GLY A 55 -22.83 2.43 22.99
C GLY A 55 -22.12 3.28 24.04
N THR A 56 -22.53 3.21 25.32
CA THR A 56 -21.93 4.02 26.39
C THR A 56 -20.50 3.60 26.76
N PHE A 57 -20.07 2.39 26.37
CA PHE A 57 -18.70 1.93 26.57
C PHE A 57 -17.74 2.37 25.47
N THR A 58 -18.26 2.93 24.36
CA THR A 58 -17.42 3.42 23.27
C THR A 58 -16.72 4.70 23.73
N PRO A 59 -15.38 4.72 23.81
CA PRO A 59 -14.68 5.94 24.20
C PRO A 59 -14.93 7.05 23.16
N PRO A 60 -14.94 8.33 23.58
CA PRO A 60 -14.96 9.42 22.62
C PRO A 60 -13.75 9.29 21.69
N PRO A 61 -13.88 9.67 20.40
CA PRO A 61 -12.78 9.57 19.45
C PRO A 61 -11.60 10.45 19.90
N SER A 62 -10.64 9.84 20.59
CA SER A 62 -9.41 10.52 21.00
C SER A 62 -8.40 10.46 19.85
N HIS A 63 -7.84 11.60 19.46
CA HIS A 63 -6.81 11.67 18.43
C HIS A 63 -5.42 11.19 18.89
N THR A 64 -5.26 10.84 20.16
CA THR A 64 -3.98 10.35 20.68
C THR A 64 -3.77 8.89 20.30
N HIS A 65 -2.65 8.62 19.63
CA HIS A 65 -2.17 7.27 19.36
C HIS A 65 -1.90 6.58 20.70
N ARG A 66 -2.79 5.68 21.10
CA ARG A 66 -2.57 4.81 22.27
C ARG A 66 -1.69 3.64 21.83
N LYS A 67 -0.75 3.25 22.69
CA LYS A 67 0.04 2.03 22.49
C LYS A 67 -0.89 0.82 22.56
N SER A 68 -0.75 -0.09 21.61
CA SER A 68 -1.49 -1.35 21.66
C SER A 68 -0.97 -2.20 22.81
N MET A 69 -1.89 -2.83 23.53
CA MET A 69 -1.56 -3.65 24.68
C MET A 69 -1.80 -5.13 24.34
N PRO A 70 -0.85 -6.02 24.59
CA PRO A 70 -1.10 -7.46 24.49
C PRO A 70 -2.19 -7.86 25.51
N PRO A 71 -3.02 -8.88 25.27
CA PRO A 71 -4.03 -9.31 26.22
C PRO A 71 -3.42 -9.86 27.53
N LEU A 72 -4.23 -9.91 28.59
CA LEU A 72 -3.88 -10.67 29.80
C LEU A 72 -4.12 -12.17 29.53
N ASN A 73 -3.21 -13.04 29.98
CA ASN A 73 -3.38 -14.50 29.90
C ASN A 73 -3.82 -14.97 28.50
N PHE A 74 -3.08 -14.55 27.47
CA PHE A 74 -3.44 -14.83 26.08
C PHE A 74 -3.66 -16.33 25.84
N SER A 75 -4.86 -16.68 25.35
CA SER A 75 -5.18 -18.01 24.84
C SER A 75 -5.48 -17.91 23.35
N PRO A 76 -4.73 -18.60 22.46
CA PRO A 76 -4.96 -18.54 21.02
C PRO A 76 -6.22 -19.29 20.56
N ASN A 77 -6.75 -20.20 21.39
CA ASN A 77 -7.97 -20.96 21.09
C ASN A 77 -8.99 -20.87 22.23
N PRO A 78 -9.60 -19.68 22.45
CA PRO A 78 -10.64 -19.54 23.46
C PRO A 78 -11.82 -20.47 23.12
N ARG A 79 -12.26 -21.28 24.09
CA ARG A 79 -13.37 -22.23 23.92
C ARG A 79 -14.72 -21.55 24.13
N SER A 80 -14.73 -20.47 24.90
CA SER A 80 -15.92 -19.70 25.24
C SER A 80 -15.67 -18.19 25.17
N LEU A 81 -16.75 -17.40 25.09
CA LEU A 81 -16.67 -15.94 25.23
C LEU A 81 -16.11 -15.53 26.60
N ARG A 82 -16.36 -16.33 27.64
CA ARG A 82 -15.84 -16.09 29.00
C ARG A 82 -14.31 -16.09 29.03
N ASP A 83 -13.68 -16.97 28.26
CA ASP A 83 -12.22 -17.02 28.14
C ASP A 83 -11.69 -15.70 27.54
N ILE A 84 -12.41 -15.13 26.57
CA ILE A 84 -12.08 -13.84 25.94
C ILE A 84 -12.30 -12.68 26.91
N VAL A 85 -13.33 -12.72 27.77
CA VAL A 85 -13.59 -11.68 28.80
C VAL A 85 -12.40 -11.52 29.73
N ILE A 86 -11.80 -12.64 30.18
CA ILE A 86 -10.65 -12.65 31.10
C ILE A 86 -9.41 -12.01 30.43
N MET A 87 -9.32 -12.07 29.10
CA MET A 87 -8.22 -11.49 28.33
C MET A 87 -8.28 -9.98 28.17
N ALA A 88 -9.46 -9.37 28.40
CA ALA A 88 -9.67 -7.93 28.26
C ALA A 88 -8.95 -7.15 29.35
N ARG A 89 -8.09 -6.21 28.94
CA ARG A 89 -7.39 -5.27 29.83
C ARG A 89 -8.23 -4.05 30.12
N HIS A 90 -8.84 -3.48 29.08
CA HIS A 90 -9.60 -2.25 29.23
C HIS A 90 -10.96 -2.53 29.89
N PRO A 91 -11.36 -1.79 30.95
CA PRO A 91 -12.63 -2.00 31.64
C PRO A 91 -13.83 -1.96 30.70
N SER A 92 -13.89 -0.98 29.80
CA SER A 92 -14.99 -0.87 28.82
C SER A 92 -15.12 -2.08 27.90
N SER A 93 -14.00 -2.65 27.43
CA SER A 93 -14.02 -3.85 26.59
C SER A 93 -14.47 -5.07 27.38
N ARG A 94 -14.01 -5.19 28.63
CA ARG A 94 -14.41 -6.27 29.55
C ARG A 94 -15.91 -6.24 29.81
N LEU A 95 -16.47 -5.08 30.17
CA LEU A 95 -17.91 -4.93 30.42
C LEU A 95 -18.75 -5.22 29.18
N ALA A 96 -18.33 -4.70 28.02
CA ALA A 96 -19.02 -4.96 26.76
C ALA A 96 -19.00 -6.47 26.41
N LEU A 97 -17.87 -7.13 26.61
CA LEU A 97 -17.73 -8.58 26.41
C LEU A 97 -18.56 -9.40 27.42
N GLU A 98 -18.63 -8.96 28.67
CA GLU A 98 -19.40 -9.62 29.72
C GLU A 98 -20.90 -9.56 29.42
N ILE A 99 -21.43 -8.37 29.10
CA ILE A 99 -22.81 -8.20 28.66
C ILE A 99 -23.09 -9.06 27.42
N PHE A 100 -22.17 -9.05 26.45
CA PHE A 100 -22.33 -9.84 25.22
C PHE A 100 -22.33 -11.35 25.51
N SER A 101 -21.45 -11.82 26.40
CA SER A 101 -21.37 -13.22 26.82
C SER A 101 -22.63 -13.68 27.57
N VAL A 102 -23.17 -12.84 28.46
CA VAL A 102 -24.40 -13.15 29.21
C VAL A 102 -25.60 -13.12 28.27
N ALA A 103 -25.71 -12.12 27.39
CA ALA A 103 -26.76 -12.04 26.38
C ALA A 103 -26.75 -13.28 25.46
N HIS A 104 -25.56 -13.74 25.07
CA HIS A 104 -25.37 -14.97 24.30
C HIS A 104 -25.85 -16.22 25.05
N LYS A 105 -25.39 -16.42 26.29
CA LYS A 105 -25.76 -17.55 27.15
C LYS A 105 -27.25 -17.62 27.45
N THR A 106 -27.90 -16.47 27.59
CA THR A 106 -29.33 -16.34 27.92
C THR A 106 -30.23 -16.22 26.68
N HIS A 107 -29.68 -16.47 25.48
CA HIS A 107 -30.39 -16.44 24.21
C HIS A 107 -31.08 -15.10 23.87
N HIS A 108 -30.54 -13.98 24.38
CA HIS A 108 -30.95 -12.65 23.93
C HIS A 108 -30.55 -12.43 22.46
N ARG A 109 -31.30 -11.58 21.75
CA ARG A 109 -31.06 -11.30 20.34
C ARG A 109 -29.77 -10.49 20.16
N ASN A 110 -28.74 -11.14 19.63
CA ASN A 110 -27.48 -10.51 19.26
C ASN A 110 -27.61 -9.84 17.88
N THR A 111 -27.74 -8.52 17.85
CA THR A 111 -27.79 -7.79 16.57
C THR A 111 -26.41 -7.58 15.97
N ARG A 112 -26.41 -7.33 14.67
CA ARG A 112 -25.23 -6.82 13.96
C ARG A 112 -24.72 -5.51 14.57
N GLY A 113 -25.62 -4.67 15.10
CA GLY A 113 -25.28 -3.42 15.79
C GLY A 113 -24.44 -3.67 17.03
N MET A 114 -24.90 -4.54 17.94
CA MET A 114 -24.15 -4.90 19.16
C MET A 114 -22.74 -5.41 18.84
N LEU A 115 -22.62 -6.30 17.87
CA LEU A 115 -21.33 -6.86 17.45
C LEU A 115 -20.41 -5.82 16.80
N GLY A 116 -20.97 -4.95 15.96
CA GLY A 116 -20.22 -3.84 15.37
C GLY A 116 -19.69 -2.89 16.44
N THR A 117 -20.50 -2.58 17.45
CA THR A 117 -20.11 -1.76 18.60
C THR A 117 -19.05 -2.46 19.45
N LEU A 118 -19.20 -3.76 19.72
CA LEU A 118 -18.22 -4.55 20.48
C LEU A 118 -16.83 -4.49 19.83
N LEU A 119 -16.77 -4.78 18.53
CA LEU A 119 -15.52 -4.71 17.78
C LEU A 119 -14.97 -3.28 17.75
N ALA A 120 -15.82 -2.27 17.60
CA ALA A 120 -15.38 -0.87 17.67
C ALA A 120 -14.74 -0.54 19.03
N ILE A 121 -15.36 -0.93 20.15
CA ILE A 121 -14.82 -0.73 21.50
C ILE A 121 -13.43 -1.37 21.62
N CYS A 122 -13.27 -2.64 21.22
CA CYS A 122 -11.98 -3.31 21.27
C CYS A 122 -10.92 -2.60 20.40
N LEU A 123 -11.29 -2.17 19.18
CA LEU A 123 -10.37 -1.48 18.27
C LEU A 123 -9.99 -0.07 18.78
N PHE A 124 -10.93 0.68 19.36
CA PHE A 124 -10.65 1.98 19.98
C PHE A 124 -9.73 1.86 21.19
N ASN A 125 -9.88 0.78 21.97
CA ASN A 125 -9.02 0.46 23.10
C ASN A 125 -7.71 -0.22 22.69
N THR A 126 -7.41 -0.31 21.38
CA THR A 126 -6.20 -0.93 20.81
C THR A 126 -6.01 -2.42 21.16
N GLU A 127 -7.09 -3.12 21.52
CA GLU A 127 -7.12 -4.56 21.81
C GLU A 127 -7.46 -5.36 20.54
N ILE A 128 -6.59 -5.24 19.53
CA ILE A 128 -6.83 -5.79 18.18
C ILE A 128 -6.87 -7.32 18.19
N ILE A 129 -6.10 -7.97 19.08
CA ILE A 129 -6.17 -9.43 19.28
C ILE A 129 -7.57 -9.83 19.72
N LEU A 130 -8.17 -9.15 20.71
CA LEU A 130 -9.54 -9.45 21.16
C LEU A 130 -10.53 -9.30 20.02
N ALA A 131 -10.45 -8.19 19.26
CA ALA A 131 -11.32 -7.98 18.10
C ALA A 131 -11.23 -9.13 17.08
N SER A 132 -10.01 -9.62 16.79
CA SER A 132 -9.80 -10.76 15.89
C SER A 132 -10.34 -12.08 16.44
N LEU A 133 -10.20 -12.34 17.75
CA LEU A 133 -10.71 -13.55 18.42
C LEU A 133 -12.23 -13.56 18.49
N ILE A 134 -12.85 -12.42 18.80
CA ILE A 134 -14.32 -12.26 18.78
C ILE A 134 -14.84 -12.54 17.38
N PHE A 135 -14.21 -11.98 16.35
CA PHE A 135 -14.57 -12.25 14.96
C PHE A 135 -14.44 -13.74 14.60
N ALA A 136 -13.34 -14.38 15.02
CA ALA A 136 -13.13 -15.82 14.81
C ALA A 136 -14.19 -16.68 15.53
N PHE A 137 -14.54 -16.33 16.77
CA PHE A 137 -15.62 -16.98 17.52
C PHE A 137 -16.96 -16.87 16.78
N MET A 138 -17.29 -15.68 16.27
CA MET A 138 -18.51 -15.46 15.50
C MET A 138 -18.57 -16.30 14.22
N VAL A 139 -17.45 -16.43 13.52
CA VAL A 139 -17.36 -17.28 12.32
C VAL A 139 -17.64 -18.74 12.68
N LYS A 140 -16.97 -19.26 13.70
CA LYS A 140 -17.17 -20.64 14.18
C LYS A 140 -18.63 -20.89 14.60
N GLU A 141 -19.23 -19.94 15.33
CA GLU A 141 -20.62 -20.04 15.75
C GLU A 141 -21.60 -20.01 14.57
N TRP A 142 -21.38 -19.09 13.61
CA TRP A 142 -22.19 -19.01 12.41
C TRP A 142 -22.12 -20.33 11.61
N GLN A 143 -20.93 -20.93 11.48
CA GLN A 143 -20.75 -22.21 10.82
C GLN A 143 -21.50 -23.34 11.53
N LEU A 144 -21.36 -23.44 12.86
CA LEU A 144 -22.06 -24.43 13.67
C LEU A 144 -23.58 -24.33 13.47
N ARG A 145 -24.12 -23.11 13.53
CA ARG A 145 -25.55 -22.87 13.32
C ARG A 145 -25.98 -23.19 11.90
N SER A 146 -25.15 -22.88 10.90
CA SER A 146 -25.46 -23.17 9.50
C SER A 146 -25.48 -24.67 9.22
N ALA A 147 -24.59 -25.43 9.87
CA ALA A 147 -24.59 -26.89 9.82
C ALA A 147 -25.84 -27.49 10.49
N LEU A 148 -26.28 -26.93 11.63
CA LEU A 148 -27.50 -27.36 12.32
C LEU A 148 -28.76 -27.10 11.47
N VAL A 149 -28.88 -25.93 10.85
CA VAL A 149 -30.05 -25.61 9.99
C VAL A 149 -30.16 -26.60 8.82
N GLY A 150 -29.05 -26.96 8.19
CA GLY A 150 -29.04 -27.96 7.11
C GLY A 150 -29.44 -29.38 7.54
N HIS A 151 -29.43 -29.71 8.84
CA HIS A 151 -29.92 -31.00 9.36
C HIS A 151 -31.43 -31.01 9.61
N PHE A 152 -32.04 -29.85 9.86
CA PHE A 152 -33.47 -29.76 10.21
C PHE A 152 -34.36 -29.40 9.03
N ASP A 153 -33.80 -29.07 7.87
CA ASP A 153 -34.60 -28.92 6.65
C ASP A 153 -35.15 -30.31 6.25
N PRO A 154 -36.47 -30.55 6.33
CA PRO A 154 -37.04 -31.85 6.01
C PRO A 154 -36.73 -32.21 4.55
N PRO A 155 -36.45 -33.49 4.24
CA PRO A 155 -36.21 -33.91 2.88
C PRO A 155 -37.37 -33.46 2.00
N ALA A 156 -37.08 -32.89 0.83
CA ALA A 156 -38.07 -32.32 -0.10
C ALA A 156 -39.17 -33.30 -0.56
N SER A 157 -39.07 -34.58 -0.18
CA SER A 157 -40.07 -35.62 -0.39
C SER A 157 -41.21 -35.64 0.65
N PHE A 158 -41.16 -34.85 1.72
CA PHE A 158 -42.28 -34.75 2.67
C PHE A 158 -43.43 -33.96 2.02
N LYS A 159 -44.39 -34.69 1.44
CA LYS A 159 -45.63 -34.11 0.90
C LYS A 159 -46.39 -33.42 2.04
N PRO A 160 -46.85 -32.17 1.86
CA PRO A 160 -47.58 -31.43 2.89
C PRO A 160 -48.99 -32.02 3.05
N GLY A 161 -49.07 -33.12 3.80
CA GLY A 161 -50.32 -33.74 4.23
C GLY A 161 -50.73 -33.21 5.61
N LEU A 162 -51.57 -32.19 5.62
CA LEU A 162 -52.53 -31.80 6.66
C LEU A 162 -52.10 -31.49 8.12
N VAL A 163 -50.84 -31.60 8.53
CA VAL A 163 -50.46 -31.18 9.90
C VAL A 163 -49.97 -29.73 9.88
N ASP A 164 -50.82 -28.83 10.37
CA ASP A 164 -50.60 -27.37 10.52
C ASP A 164 -49.56 -27.04 11.63
N SER A 165 -48.52 -27.85 11.75
CA SER A 165 -47.38 -27.61 12.62
C SER A 165 -46.41 -26.67 11.92
N SER A 166 -46.81 -25.40 11.80
CA SER A 166 -45.88 -24.33 11.46
C SER A 166 -44.70 -24.39 12.46
N PRO A 167 -43.45 -24.50 11.99
CA PRO A 167 -42.30 -24.60 12.87
C PRO A 167 -42.33 -23.41 13.83
N PRO A 168 -42.11 -23.63 15.15
CA PRO A 168 -42.32 -22.62 16.16
C PRO A 168 -41.60 -21.33 15.75
N ALA A 169 -42.34 -20.21 15.75
CA ALA A 169 -41.89 -18.88 15.30
C ALA A 169 -40.58 -18.38 15.96
N ARG A 170 -40.08 -19.09 16.98
CA ARG A 170 -38.79 -18.88 17.66
C ARG A 170 -37.55 -19.08 16.76
N VAL A 171 -37.61 -19.80 15.63
CA VAL A 171 -36.42 -20.03 14.78
C VAL A 171 -36.08 -18.85 13.85
N LYS A 172 -36.96 -17.85 13.71
CA LYS A 172 -36.69 -16.62 12.92
C LYS A 172 -35.85 -15.57 13.67
N GLN A 173 -35.09 -15.95 14.70
CA GLN A 173 -34.14 -15.03 15.32
C GLN A 173 -33.12 -14.55 14.27
N GLU A 174 -32.98 -13.23 14.14
CA GLU A 174 -31.99 -12.60 13.27
C GLU A 174 -30.61 -13.18 13.56
N LYS A 175 -30.06 -13.85 12.54
CA LYS A 175 -28.78 -14.52 12.62
C LYS A 175 -27.68 -13.46 12.59
N SER A 176 -26.84 -13.41 13.61
CA SER A 176 -25.62 -12.60 13.61
C SER A 176 -24.60 -13.20 12.64
N VAL A 177 -24.67 -12.82 11.37
CA VAL A 177 -23.71 -13.26 10.35
C VAL A 177 -22.48 -12.35 10.41
N PRO A 178 -21.25 -12.89 10.54
CA PRO A 178 -20.04 -12.09 10.44
C PRO A 178 -19.95 -11.46 9.05
N THR A 179 -19.61 -10.17 9.00
CA THR A 179 -19.65 -9.41 7.75
C THR A 179 -18.26 -8.97 7.29
N HIS A 180 -18.11 -8.76 5.98
CA HIS A 180 -16.89 -8.19 5.40
C HIS A 180 -16.49 -6.85 6.06
N ASP A 181 -17.45 -5.99 6.40
CA ASP A 181 -17.19 -4.70 7.05
C ASP A 181 -16.49 -4.86 8.41
N MET A 182 -16.90 -5.87 9.19
CA MET A 182 -16.28 -6.19 10.48
C MET A 182 -14.81 -6.62 10.29
N LEU A 183 -14.55 -7.53 9.34
CA LEU A 183 -13.19 -7.94 9.00
C LEU A 183 -12.35 -6.74 8.50
N ALA A 184 -12.92 -5.92 7.62
CA ALA A 184 -12.23 -4.77 7.04
C ALA A 184 -11.80 -3.75 8.11
N LYS A 185 -12.62 -3.53 9.16
CA LYS A 185 -12.27 -2.66 10.29
C LYS A 185 -11.07 -3.20 11.09
N ILE A 186 -11.03 -4.50 11.36
CA ILE A 186 -9.90 -5.14 12.06
C ILE A 186 -8.64 -5.06 11.20
N ILE A 187 -8.74 -5.39 9.92
CA ILE A 187 -7.61 -5.30 8.97
C ILE A 187 -7.12 -3.86 8.81
N LEU A 188 -8.01 -2.86 8.80
CA LEU A 188 -7.61 -1.47 8.73
C LEU A 188 -6.79 -1.05 9.96
N ALA A 189 -7.17 -1.51 11.17
CA ALA A 189 -6.41 -1.26 12.38
C ALA A 189 -5.00 -1.91 12.32
N ILE A 190 -4.92 -3.16 11.88
CA ILE A 190 -3.64 -3.87 11.66
C ILE A 190 -2.76 -3.11 10.64
N ARG A 191 -3.34 -2.69 9.52
CA ARG A 191 -2.61 -1.99 8.46
C ARG A 191 -2.09 -0.62 8.88
N ARG A 192 -2.84 0.13 9.70
CA ARG A 192 -2.36 1.40 10.25
C ARG A 192 -1.05 1.20 11.02
N ILE A 193 -0.98 0.13 11.83
CA ILE A 193 0.24 -0.23 12.57
C ILE A 193 1.37 -0.61 11.61
N PHE A 194 1.10 -1.36 10.53
CA PHE A 194 2.14 -1.68 9.54
C PHE A 194 2.62 -0.47 8.74
N ASP A 195 1.72 0.46 8.41
CA ASP A 195 1.99 1.61 7.56
C ASP A 195 2.76 2.74 8.30
N ASP A 196 2.77 2.76 9.64
CA ASP A 196 3.45 3.77 10.48
C ASP A 196 5.00 3.71 10.44
N GLY A 197 5.58 2.73 9.72
CA GLY A 197 6.88 2.89 9.05
C GLY A 197 8.12 3.10 9.93
N GLY A 198 8.14 2.62 11.18
CA GLY A 198 9.33 2.68 12.06
C GLY A 198 9.07 3.28 13.43
N ASN A 199 7.99 4.05 13.60
CA ASN A 199 7.68 4.70 14.89
C ASN A 199 6.81 3.83 15.82
N VAL A 200 6.50 2.60 15.40
CA VAL A 200 5.64 1.69 16.14
C VAL A 200 6.47 0.92 17.16
N ASP A 201 5.98 0.85 18.39
CA ASP A 201 6.54 -0.01 19.42
C ASP A 201 6.45 -1.49 19.03
N ALA A 202 7.48 -2.26 19.40
CA ALA A 202 7.56 -3.69 19.07
C ALA A 202 6.32 -4.47 19.56
N ASP A 203 5.77 -4.10 20.72
CA ASP A 203 4.58 -4.72 21.31
C ASP A 203 3.32 -4.52 20.46
N SER A 204 3.11 -3.30 19.94
CA SER A 204 2.00 -3.01 19.03
C SER A 204 2.13 -3.75 17.71
N LEU A 205 3.36 -3.85 17.19
CA LEU A 205 3.62 -4.64 16.00
C LEU A 205 3.34 -6.14 16.25
N ALA A 206 3.84 -6.70 17.35
CA ALA A 206 3.58 -8.08 17.74
C ALA A 206 2.08 -8.37 17.90
N THR A 207 1.35 -7.44 18.52
CA THR A 207 -0.10 -7.53 18.72
C THR A 207 -0.86 -7.53 17.38
N ALA A 208 -0.47 -6.68 16.44
CA ALA A 208 -1.05 -6.62 15.10
C ALA A 208 -0.76 -7.90 14.29
N ILE A 209 0.47 -8.43 14.38
CA ILE A 209 0.87 -9.68 13.71
C ILE A 209 0.11 -10.88 14.29
N GLN A 210 -0.05 -10.99 15.60
CA GLN A 210 -0.84 -12.06 16.24
C GLN A 210 -2.32 -11.96 15.86
N ALA A 211 -2.89 -10.75 15.83
CA ALA A 211 -4.28 -10.56 15.38
C ALA A 211 -4.47 -10.96 13.90
N LEU A 212 -3.48 -10.65 13.05
CA LEU A 212 -3.48 -11.10 11.66
C LEU A 212 -3.40 -12.62 11.56
N ALA A 213 -2.61 -13.28 12.41
CA ALA A 213 -2.52 -14.74 12.47
C ALA A 213 -3.85 -15.41 12.83
N ASN A 214 -4.60 -14.85 13.78
CA ASN A 214 -5.94 -15.35 14.12
C ASN A 214 -6.87 -15.31 12.90
N LEU A 215 -6.80 -14.26 12.08
CA LEU A 215 -7.59 -14.14 10.85
C LEU A 215 -7.07 -15.03 9.72
N ALA A 216 -5.74 -15.24 9.65
CA ALA A 216 -5.10 -16.14 8.71
C ALA A 216 -5.55 -17.58 8.92
N VAL A 217 -5.68 -18.04 10.17
CA VAL A 217 -6.20 -19.38 10.51
C VAL A 217 -7.61 -19.58 9.95
N LEU A 218 -8.48 -18.57 10.03
CA LEU A 218 -9.83 -18.65 9.44
C LEU A 218 -9.78 -18.80 7.92
N LEU A 219 -8.84 -18.12 7.26
CA LEU A 219 -8.66 -18.23 5.80
C LEU A 219 -8.09 -19.60 5.41
N ASP A 220 -7.08 -20.07 6.15
CA ASP A 220 -6.39 -21.35 5.92
C ASP A 220 -7.34 -22.54 6.04
N HIS A 221 -8.25 -22.48 7.02
CA HIS A 221 -9.32 -23.46 7.20
C HIS A 221 -10.53 -23.23 6.27
N GLY A 222 -10.48 -22.21 5.41
CA GLY A 222 -11.59 -21.86 4.51
C GLY A 222 -12.89 -21.51 5.25
N GLN A 223 -12.81 -20.90 6.43
CA GLN A 223 -13.97 -20.66 7.29
C GLN A 223 -14.71 -19.34 7.02
N LEU A 224 -14.12 -18.43 6.23
CA LEU A 224 -14.70 -17.11 5.99
C LEU A 224 -15.97 -17.19 5.13
N PRO A 225 -17.09 -16.58 5.54
CA PRO A 225 -18.38 -16.77 4.87
C PRO A 225 -18.69 -15.79 3.74
N PHE A 226 -17.68 -15.08 3.23
CA PHE A 226 -17.86 -14.08 2.18
C PHE A 226 -16.66 -14.08 1.22
N PRO A 227 -16.87 -13.71 -0.06
CA PRO A 227 -15.83 -13.80 -1.08
C PRO A 227 -14.86 -12.61 -1.07
N ALA A 228 -15.29 -11.48 -0.48
CA ALA A 228 -14.52 -10.25 -0.42
C ALA A 228 -13.41 -10.34 0.64
N ILE A 229 -12.35 -11.09 0.35
CA ILE A 229 -11.21 -11.29 1.27
C ILE A 229 -9.96 -10.51 0.86
N SER A 230 -10.05 -9.68 -0.19
CA SER A 230 -8.93 -8.88 -0.71
C SER A 230 -8.18 -8.09 0.38
N PRO A 231 -8.83 -7.39 1.34
CA PRO A 231 -8.09 -6.68 2.39
C PRO A 231 -7.23 -7.59 3.27
N LEU A 232 -7.75 -8.77 3.64
CA LEU A 232 -7.01 -9.76 4.43
C LEU A 232 -5.82 -10.31 3.64
N LEU A 233 -6.04 -10.70 2.38
CA LEU A 233 -4.95 -11.17 1.51
C LEU A 233 -3.82 -10.13 1.40
N ARG A 234 -4.17 -8.85 1.23
CA ARG A 234 -3.20 -7.76 1.22
C ARG A 234 -2.45 -7.64 2.54
N ALA A 235 -3.14 -7.72 3.67
CA ALA A 235 -2.49 -7.64 4.98
C ALA A 235 -1.49 -8.79 5.18
N LEU A 236 -1.83 -10.01 4.74
CA LEU A 236 -0.94 -11.18 4.84
C LEU A 236 0.38 -10.97 4.10
N TYR A 237 0.35 -10.61 2.82
CA TYR A 237 1.61 -10.45 2.06
C TYR A 237 2.31 -9.10 2.25
N HIS A 238 1.66 -8.10 2.86
CA HIS A 238 2.31 -6.86 3.32
C HIS A 238 2.80 -6.94 4.76
N CYS A 239 2.63 -8.07 5.44
CA CYS A 239 3.21 -8.26 6.76
C CYS A 239 4.71 -7.94 6.71
N PRO A 240 5.22 -7.09 7.62
CA PRO A 240 6.64 -6.77 7.65
C PRO A 240 7.44 -8.05 7.90
N ARG A 241 8.59 -8.16 7.25
CA ARG A 241 9.50 -9.30 7.41
C ARG A 241 10.23 -9.16 8.73
N VAL A 242 9.64 -9.71 9.79
CA VAL A 242 10.19 -9.74 11.13
C VAL A 242 10.17 -11.17 11.65
N ASP A 243 11.18 -11.53 12.46
CA ASP A 243 11.30 -12.85 13.08
C ASP A 243 10.38 -13.01 14.30
N HIS A 244 9.16 -12.46 14.21
CA HIS A 244 8.16 -12.59 15.26
C HIS A 244 7.47 -13.94 15.15
N GLN A 245 7.32 -14.61 16.28
CA GLN A 245 6.55 -15.82 16.39
C GLN A 245 5.10 -15.50 16.80
N VAL A 246 4.16 -16.25 16.24
CA VAL A 246 2.74 -16.15 16.56
C VAL A 246 2.16 -17.52 16.89
N TRP A 247 1.19 -17.51 17.78
CA TRP A 247 0.40 -18.68 18.10
C TRP A 247 -0.66 -18.89 17.02
N ILE A 248 -0.75 -20.11 16.52
CA ILE A 248 -1.79 -20.55 15.60
C ILE A 248 -2.51 -21.76 16.19
N VAL A 249 -3.74 -22.00 15.73
CA VAL A 249 -4.50 -23.19 16.05
C VAL A 249 -4.54 -24.03 14.78
N ASP A 250 -3.98 -25.23 14.83
CA ASP A 250 -4.00 -26.13 13.68
C ASP A 250 -5.38 -26.76 13.45
N GLN A 251 -5.49 -27.60 12.42
CA GLN A 251 -6.73 -28.29 12.07
C GLN A 251 -7.21 -29.24 13.18
N ASP A 252 -6.28 -29.79 13.96
CA ASP A 252 -6.53 -30.68 15.10
C ASP A 252 -6.94 -29.90 16.38
N GLY A 253 -6.91 -28.57 16.32
CA GLY A 253 -7.22 -27.70 17.45
C GLY A 253 -6.06 -27.50 18.43
N GLN A 254 -4.88 -28.03 18.13
CA GLN A 254 -3.66 -27.84 18.91
C GLN A 254 -3.04 -26.48 18.62
N THR A 255 -2.44 -25.91 19.66
CA THR A 255 -1.81 -24.60 19.60
C THR A 255 -0.34 -24.77 19.25
N LYS A 256 0.13 -24.10 18.19
CA LYS A 256 1.53 -24.15 17.73
C LYS A 256 2.10 -22.75 17.62
N LEU A 257 3.39 -22.60 17.93
CA LEU A 257 4.13 -21.35 17.78
C LEU A 257 4.91 -21.40 16.47
N VAL A 258 4.67 -20.46 15.57
CA VAL A 258 5.25 -20.44 14.21
C VAL A 258 5.80 -19.08 13.85
N CYS A 259 6.80 -19.02 12.95
CA CYS A 259 7.25 -17.75 12.38
C CYS A 259 6.13 -17.12 11.55
N ALA A 260 5.69 -15.92 11.93
CA ALA A 260 4.49 -15.31 11.38
C ALA A 260 4.59 -15.05 9.87
N TYR A 261 5.72 -14.49 9.42
CA TYR A 261 5.93 -14.14 8.03
C TYR A 261 5.86 -15.39 7.12
N ASN A 262 6.54 -16.47 7.51
CA ASN A 262 6.51 -17.73 6.76
C ASN A 262 5.10 -18.33 6.75
N TYR A 263 4.44 -18.37 7.92
CA TYR A 263 3.09 -18.90 8.03
C TYR A 263 2.10 -18.14 7.11
N PHE A 264 2.12 -16.81 7.07
CA PHE A 264 1.22 -16.04 6.21
C PHE A 264 1.43 -16.33 4.72
N HIS A 265 2.67 -16.51 4.29
CA HIS A 265 2.98 -16.88 2.91
C HIS A 265 2.62 -18.32 2.58
N GLU A 266 2.74 -19.25 3.53
CA GLU A 266 2.25 -20.61 3.37
C GLU A 266 0.72 -20.68 3.24
N VAL A 267 -0.02 -19.91 4.05
CA VAL A 267 -1.49 -19.81 3.95
C VAL A 267 -1.89 -19.31 2.55
N LEU A 268 -1.22 -18.28 2.04
CA LEU A 268 -1.46 -17.78 0.68
C LEU A 268 -1.09 -18.82 -0.40
N GLY A 269 0.01 -19.56 -0.19
CA GLY A 269 0.41 -20.67 -1.07
C GLY A 269 -0.63 -21.78 -1.13
N ARG A 270 -1.13 -22.24 0.03
CA ARG A 270 -2.20 -23.24 0.13
C ARG A 270 -3.51 -22.77 -0.52
N LEU A 271 -3.85 -21.48 -0.37
CA LEU A 271 -5.00 -20.89 -1.05
C LEU A 271 -4.81 -20.88 -2.58
N LEU A 272 -3.62 -20.58 -3.09
CA LEU A 272 -3.32 -20.61 -4.52
C LEU A 272 -3.42 -22.02 -5.10
N THR A 273 -3.05 -23.05 -4.35
CA THR A 273 -3.18 -24.45 -4.78
C THR A 273 -4.62 -24.96 -4.71
N ASN A 274 -5.44 -24.43 -3.80
CA ASN A 274 -6.79 -24.90 -3.53
C ASN A 274 -7.82 -23.76 -3.60
N LEU A 275 -8.02 -23.18 -4.79
CA LEU A 275 -8.96 -22.08 -5.00
C LEU A 275 -10.43 -22.55 -4.93
N PRO A 276 -11.32 -21.83 -4.21
CA PRO A 276 -12.71 -22.24 -4.04
C PRO A 276 -13.51 -22.07 -5.35
N SER A 277 -13.70 -23.14 -6.12
CA SER A 277 -14.26 -23.06 -7.49
C SER A 277 -15.78 -23.14 -7.54
N LYS A 278 -16.38 -23.98 -6.70
CA LYS A 278 -17.82 -24.20 -6.68
C LYS A 278 -18.45 -23.36 -5.57
N PRO A 279 -19.62 -22.73 -5.81
CA PRO A 279 -20.43 -22.26 -4.71
C PRO A 279 -20.64 -23.46 -3.78
N THR A 280 -20.35 -23.29 -2.48
CA THR A 280 -20.62 -24.30 -1.47
C THR A 280 -22.01 -24.85 -1.75
N PRO A 281 -22.15 -26.14 -2.13
CA PRO A 281 -23.44 -26.69 -2.45
C PRO A 281 -24.36 -26.41 -1.27
N LYS A 282 -25.63 -26.07 -1.54
CA LYS A 282 -26.68 -26.12 -0.52
C LYS A 282 -26.74 -27.59 -0.10
N ALA A 283 -25.92 -27.97 0.88
CA ALA A 283 -25.58 -29.36 1.10
C ALA A 283 -26.82 -30.09 1.60
N SER A 284 -27.25 -31.08 0.83
CA SER A 284 -27.91 -32.28 1.35
C SER A 284 -26.98 -32.86 2.43
N PHE A 285 -27.37 -32.68 3.69
CA PHE A 285 -26.81 -33.26 4.92
C PHE A 285 -25.28 -33.40 5.00
N PRO A 286 -24.56 -32.36 5.43
CA PRO A 286 -23.18 -32.53 5.87
C PRO A 286 -23.15 -33.37 7.15
N SER A 287 -22.37 -34.46 7.19
CA SER A 287 -22.09 -35.16 8.45
C SER A 287 -21.51 -34.17 9.47
N MET A 288 -22.01 -34.16 10.71
CA MET A 288 -21.58 -33.22 11.79
C MET A 288 -20.05 -33.19 12.03
N LEU A 289 -19.33 -34.22 11.58
CA LEU A 289 -17.89 -34.34 11.74
C LEU A 289 -17.09 -33.76 10.56
N ASP A 290 -17.70 -33.57 9.40
CA ASP A 290 -17.00 -33.15 8.18
C ASP A 290 -17.02 -31.62 8.08
N ARG A 291 -16.05 -30.96 8.74
CA ARG A 291 -15.83 -29.50 8.71
C ARG A 291 -15.34 -29.05 7.32
N ARG A 292 -16.18 -29.18 6.31
CA ARG A 292 -15.82 -28.75 4.95
C ARG A 292 -15.60 -27.25 4.92
N PRO A 293 -14.58 -26.77 4.17
CA PRO A 293 -14.34 -25.35 4.00
C PRO A 293 -15.58 -24.66 3.40
N VAL A 294 -15.98 -23.55 4.01
CA VAL A 294 -17.18 -22.77 3.67
C VAL A 294 -16.83 -21.55 2.80
N LEU A 295 -15.56 -21.38 2.42
CA LEU A 295 -15.10 -20.21 1.67
C LEU A 295 -15.80 -20.15 0.31
N PRO A 296 -16.63 -19.12 0.04
CA PRO A 296 -17.30 -18.99 -1.25
C PRO A 296 -16.30 -18.63 -2.36
N PRO A 297 -16.68 -18.80 -3.64
CA PRO A 297 -15.84 -18.44 -4.77
C PRO A 297 -15.35 -17.00 -4.71
N LEU A 298 -14.04 -16.79 -4.84
CA LEU A 298 -13.38 -15.51 -4.64
C LEU A 298 -13.97 -14.44 -5.56
N ASP A 299 -14.02 -13.19 -5.10
CA ASP A 299 -14.43 -12.08 -5.94
C ASP A 299 -13.27 -11.59 -6.85
N ARG A 300 -13.60 -10.73 -7.82
CA ARG A 300 -12.61 -10.17 -8.75
C ARG A 300 -11.47 -9.47 -8.01
N HIS A 301 -11.75 -8.79 -6.89
CA HIS A 301 -10.75 -8.06 -6.13
C HIS A 301 -9.77 -9.00 -5.41
N ALA A 302 -10.24 -10.12 -4.86
CA ALA A 302 -9.42 -11.17 -4.27
C ALA A 302 -8.56 -11.84 -5.35
N CYS A 303 -9.12 -12.19 -6.51
CA CYS A 303 -8.34 -12.71 -7.66
C CYS A 303 -7.24 -11.73 -8.09
N ASN A 304 -7.56 -10.44 -8.27
CA ASN A 304 -6.57 -9.41 -8.60
C ASN A 304 -5.48 -9.27 -7.53
N THR A 305 -5.84 -9.46 -6.26
CA THR A 305 -4.89 -9.43 -5.14
C THR A 305 -3.96 -10.63 -5.16
N LEU A 306 -4.49 -11.84 -5.43
CA LEU A 306 -3.70 -13.05 -5.61
C LEU A 306 -2.81 -12.97 -6.86
N LEU A 307 -3.29 -12.44 -7.99
CA LEU A 307 -2.46 -12.20 -9.18
C LEU A 307 -1.28 -11.28 -8.86
N HIS A 308 -1.55 -10.17 -8.17
CA HIS A 308 -0.49 -9.26 -7.75
C HIS A 308 0.50 -9.96 -6.79
N TYR A 309 0.00 -10.76 -5.84
CA TYR A 309 0.85 -11.54 -4.95
C TYR A 309 1.72 -12.55 -5.71
N SER A 310 1.12 -13.40 -6.55
CA SER A 310 1.81 -14.40 -7.37
C SER A 310 2.90 -13.78 -8.25
N LEU A 311 2.60 -12.65 -8.89
CA LEU A 311 3.52 -12.03 -9.84
C LEU A 311 4.59 -11.14 -9.18
N ARG A 312 4.28 -10.52 -8.05
CA ARG A 312 5.19 -9.55 -7.41
C ARG A 312 5.95 -10.12 -6.23
N HIS A 313 5.29 -10.93 -5.40
CA HIS A 313 5.89 -11.48 -4.19
C HIS A 313 6.49 -12.86 -4.45
N LEU A 314 5.75 -13.73 -5.16
CA LEU A 314 6.23 -15.07 -5.55
C LEU A 314 7.00 -15.08 -6.88
N LEU A 315 6.83 -14.04 -7.71
CA LEU A 315 7.44 -13.94 -9.04
C LEU A 315 7.16 -15.15 -9.95
N SER A 316 6.01 -15.78 -9.74
CA SER A 316 5.65 -17.06 -10.35
C SER A 316 4.57 -16.85 -11.40
N ALA A 317 4.97 -16.89 -12.67
CA ALA A 317 4.01 -16.82 -13.78
C ALA A 317 3.02 -17.98 -13.78
N THR A 318 3.45 -19.17 -13.33
CA THR A 318 2.60 -20.37 -13.17
C THR A 318 1.44 -20.15 -12.20
N HIS A 319 1.71 -19.68 -10.98
CA HIS A 319 0.65 -19.35 -10.01
C HIS A 319 -0.26 -18.23 -10.52
N ALA A 320 0.26 -17.28 -11.29
CA ALA A 320 -0.57 -16.25 -11.91
C ALA A 320 -1.52 -16.83 -12.98
N ASP A 321 -1.02 -17.77 -13.78
CA ASP A 321 -1.81 -18.51 -14.76
C ASP A 321 -2.90 -19.34 -14.09
N THR A 322 -2.58 -20.04 -12.98
CA THR A 322 -3.58 -20.74 -12.16
C THR A 322 -4.71 -19.81 -11.70
N VAL A 323 -4.39 -18.61 -11.21
CA VAL A 323 -5.40 -17.65 -10.78
C VAL A 323 -6.23 -17.11 -11.95
N LEU A 324 -5.62 -16.87 -13.12
CA LEU A 324 -6.35 -16.44 -14.33
C LEU A 324 -7.28 -17.54 -14.84
N LYS A 325 -6.79 -18.78 -14.93
CA LYS A 325 -7.57 -19.95 -15.32
C LYS A 325 -8.74 -20.16 -14.36
N TYR A 326 -8.49 -20.09 -13.06
CA TYR A 326 -9.55 -20.10 -12.05
C TYR A 326 -10.59 -19.00 -12.31
N MET A 327 -10.12 -17.75 -12.46
CA MET A 327 -10.99 -16.59 -12.62
C MET A 327 -11.88 -16.69 -13.87
N VAL A 328 -11.34 -17.13 -15.01
CA VAL A 328 -12.01 -17.10 -16.31
C VAL A 328 -12.74 -18.41 -16.64
N THR A 329 -12.27 -19.56 -16.16
CA THR A 329 -12.78 -20.87 -16.60
C THR A 329 -13.33 -21.76 -15.50
N GLU A 330 -12.66 -21.85 -14.34
CA GLU A 330 -13.01 -22.86 -13.32
C GLU A 330 -14.02 -22.33 -12.28
N ARG A 331 -14.00 -21.02 -12.02
CA ARG A 331 -14.94 -20.36 -11.11
C ARG A 331 -16.36 -20.38 -11.69
N ASN A 332 -17.35 -20.68 -10.85
CA ASN A 332 -18.76 -20.57 -11.21
C ASN A 332 -19.49 -19.47 -10.37
N PRO A 333 -19.99 -18.39 -10.99
CA PRO A 333 -19.86 -18.04 -12.41
C PRO A 333 -18.43 -17.58 -12.78
N PRO A 334 -18.02 -17.66 -14.05
CA PRO A 334 -16.77 -17.05 -14.51
C PRO A 334 -16.71 -15.54 -14.24
N LEU A 335 -15.51 -15.00 -14.07
CA LEU A 335 -15.25 -13.57 -13.95
C LEU A 335 -14.43 -13.07 -15.12
N GLU A 336 -14.92 -12.03 -15.78
CA GLU A 336 -14.15 -11.34 -16.81
C GLU A 336 -13.02 -10.49 -16.18
N PRO A 337 -11.79 -10.56 -16.74
CA PRO A 337 -10.68 -9.67 -16.39
C PRO A 337 -11.03 -8.20 -16.65
N ASP A 338 -10.75 -7.34 -15.68
CA ASP A 338 -10.97 -5.90 -15.78
C ASP A 338 -9.67 -5.13 -16.09
N ASN A 339 -9.79 -3.82 -16.28
CA ASN A 339 -8.63 -2.93 -16.47
C ASN A 339 -7.60 -3.07 -15.33
N THR A 340 -8.04 -3.32 -14.10
CA THR A 340 -7.13 -3.55 -12.96
C THR A 340 -6.30 -4.81 -13.18
N THR A 341 -6.94 -5.90 -13.63
CA THR A 341 -6.32 -7.19 -13.95
C THR A 341 -5.21 -7.01 -14.98
N TYR A 342 -5.52 -6.40 -16.13
CA TYR A 342 -4.54 -6.16 -17.19
C TYR A 342 -3.39 -5.26 -16.74
N ASN A 343 -3.67 -4.23 -15.94
CA ASN A 343 -2.62 -3.36 -15.42
C ASN A 343 -1.68 -4.08 -14.43
N ILE A 344 -2.20 -5.02 -13.63
CA ILE A 344 -1.37 -5.89 -12.78
C ILE A 344 -0.46 -6.75 -13.66
N LEU A 345 -1.01 -7.36 -14.72
CA LEU A 345 -0.25 -8.19 -15.66
C LEU A 345 0.85 -7.40 -16.38
N LEU A 346 0.56 -6.20 -16.91
CA LEU A 346 1.57 -5.37 -17.59
C LEU A 346 2.71 -4.93 -16.68
N ARG A 347 2.39 -4.52 -15.45
CA ARG A 347 3.39 -4.14 -14.44
C ARG A 347 4.25 -5.32 -14.02
N SER A 348 3.63 -6.49 -13.94
CA SER A 348 4.30 -7.73 -13.59
C SER A 348 5.16 -8.27 -14.72
N ALA A 349 4.69 -8.21 -15.97
CA ALA A 349 5.46 -8.55 -17.15
C ALA A 349 6.75 -7.72 -17.24
N THR A 350 6.63 -6.43 -16.92
CA THR A 350 7.76 -5.49 -16.76
C THR A 350 8.72 -5.93 -15.64
N LEU A 351 8.19 -6.34 -14.48
CA LEU A 351 8.98 -6.81 -13.34
C LEU A 351 9.73 -8.12 -13.65
N LEU A 352 9.05 -9.07 -14.29
CA LEU A 352 9.54 -10.40 -14.64
C LEU A 352 10.36 -10.41 -15.95
N GLN A 353 10.38 -9.29 -16.69
CA GLN A 353 10.97 -9.19 -18.03
C GLN A 353 10.42 -10.23 -19.02
N ASN A 354 9.13 -10.57 -18.89
CA ASN A 354 8.45 -11.53 -19.75
C ASN A 354 7.61 -10.78 -20.80
N SER A 355 8.12 -10.67 -22.02
CA SER A 355 7.44 -9.97 -23.12
C SER A 355 6.17 -10.68 -23.58
N ALA A 356 6.10 -12.01 -23.47
CA ALA A 356 4.92 -12.78 -23.87
C ALA A 356 3.69 -12.39 -23.03
N ILE A 357 3.83 -12.30 -21.71
CA ILE A 357 2.74 -11.83 -20.84
C ILE A 357 2.29 -10.42 -21.26
N ALA A 358 3.23 -9.51 -21.54
CA ALA A 358 2.89 -8.15 -21.95
C ALA A 358 2.18 -8.11 -23.31
N GLU A 359 2.64 -8.88 -24.29
CA GLU A 359 2.03 -8.98 -25.62
C GLU A 359 0.60 -9.51 -25.54
N THR A 360 0.38 -10.67 -24.91
CA THR A 360 -0.96 -11.24 -24.72
C THR A 360 -1.88 -10.28 -23.97
N THR A 361 -1.38 -9.62 -22.92
CA THR A 361 -2.14 -8.66 -22.12
C THR A 361 -2.53 -7.43 -22.94
N LEU A 362 -1.62 -6.91 -23.80
CA LEU A 362 -1.91 -5.75 -24.66
C LEU A 362 -2.89 -6.11 -25.78
N THR A 363 -2.78 -7.31 -26.36
CA THR A 363 -3.74 -7.81 -27.35
C THR A 363 -5.13 -7.94 -26.75
N ALA A 364 -5.25 -8.54 -25.56
CA ALA A 364 -6.53 -8.65 -24.85
C ALA A 364 -7.12 -7.28 -24.48
N LEU A 365 -6.26 -6.35 -24.03
CA LEU A 365 -6.67 -4.98 -23.72
C LEU A 365 -7.13 -4.23 -24.98
N ALA A 366 -6.47 -4.41 -26.12
CA ALA A 366 -6.88 -3.81 -27.39
C ALA A 366 -8.28 -4.30 -27.83
N ALA A 367 -8.53 -5.61 -27.71
CA ALA A 367 -9.83 -6.21 -27.99
C ALA A 367 -10.94 -5.62 -27.09
N LEU A 368 -10.65 -5.40 -25.81
CA LEU A 368 -11.60 -4.82 -24.85
C LEU A 368 -11.98 -3.37 -25.17
N HIS A 369 -11.12 -2.61 -25.86
CA HIS A 369 -11.39 -1.23 -26.25
C HIS A 369 -12.06 -1.11 -27.64
N GLY A 370 -12.51 -2.23 -28.23
CA GLY A 370 -13.25 -2.22 -29.49
C GLY A 370 -12.41 -1.75 -30.71
N GLY A 371 -11.08 -1.84 -30.62
CA GLY A 371 -10.21 -1.48 -31.73
C GLY A 371 -10.35 -2.47 -32.88
N SER A 372 -11.04 -2.04 -33.95
CA SER A 372 -11.18 -2.84 -35.17
C SER A 372 -9.80 -3.18 -35.74
N SER A 373 -9.55 -4.47 -36.01
CA SER A 373 -8.24 -5.12 -36.23
C SER A 373 -7.50 -4.71 -37.53
N ALA A 374 -7.79 -3.55 -38.11
CA ALA A 374 -7.36 -3.18 -39.46
C ALA A 374 -5.96 -2.53 -39.56
N PHE A 375 -5.23 -2.32 -38.45
CA PHE A 375 -3.88 -1.71 -38.48
C PHE A 375 -2.77 -2.77 -38.37
N GLN A 376 -1.96 -2.91 -39.43
CA GLN A 376 -0.80 -3.83 -39.52
C GLN A 376 0.47 -3.35 -38.77
N GLY A 377 0.34 -2.41 -37.83
CA GLY A 377 1.45 -2.01 -36.95
C GLY A 377 1.70 -3.01 -35.83
N SER A 378 2.85 -2.92 -35.14
CA SER A 378 3.05 -3.72 -33.92
C SER A 378 1.91 -3.40 -32.94
N SER A 379 1.13 -4.42 -32.56
CA SER A 379 -0.13 -4.27 -31.81
C SER A 379 0.02 -3.35 -30.59
N GLN A 380 1.20 -3.35 -29.96
CA GLN A 380 1.52 -2.53 -28.79
C GLN A 380 1.66 -1.03 -29.08
N ASP A 381 2.19 -0.63 -30.25
CA ASP A 381 2.37 0.79 -30.59
C ASP A 381 0.99 1.43 -30.88
N ILE A 382 0.09 0.68 -31.51
CA ILE A 382 -1.27 1.11 -31.84
C ILE A 382 -2.06 1.47 -30.57
N VAL A 383 -1.99 0.63 -29.53
CA VAL A 383 -2.71 0.91 -28.27
C VAL A 383 -2.20 2.19 -27.60
N VAL A 384 -0.89 2.42 -27.57
CA VAL A 384 -0.32 3.67 -27.01
C VAL A 384 -0.79 4.88 -27.81
N LEU A 385 -0.74 4.80 -29.14
CA LEU A 385 -1.16 5.88 -30.02
C LEU A 385 -2.66 6.17 -29.87
N GLN A 386 -3.50 5.15 -29.78
CA GLN A 386 -4.94 5.29 -29.52
C GLN A 386 -5.23 5.95 -28.16
N LEU A 387 -4.48 5.57 -27.11
CA LEU A 387 -4.59 6.21 -25.79
C LEU A 387 -4.16 7.68 -25.83
N ILE A 388 -3.07 8.00 -26.53
CA ILE A 388 -2.60 9.37 -26.71
C ILE A 388 -3.63 10.18 -27.49
N GLU A 389 -4.17 9.64 -28.57
CA GLU A 389 -5.15 10.32 -29.41
C GLU A 389 -6.44 10.56 -28.64
N THR A 390 -6.92 9.55 -27.90
CA THR A 390 -8.07 9.69 -27.00
C THR A 390 -7.82 10.76 -25.95
N LEU A 391 -6.63 10.80 -25.33
CA LEU A 391 -6.26 11.84 -24.36
C LEU A 391 -6.14 13.24 -24.98
N ARG A 392 -5.87 13.35 -26.28
CA ARG A 392 -5.78 14.62 -27.01
C ARG A 392 -7.14 15.11 -27.50
N SER A 393 -8.01 14.21 -27.93
CA SER A 393 -9.35 14.51 -28.43
C SER A 393 -10.37 14.71 -27.31
N LEU A 394 -10.09 14.19 -26.11
CA LEU A 394 -10.95 14.36 -24.94
C LEU A 394 -11.19 15.85 -24.67
N ASP A 395 -12.46 16.27 -24.65
CA ASP A 395 -12.82 17.61 -24.17
C ASP A 395 -12.55 17.65 -22.66
N LEU A 396 -11.35 18.11 -22.32
CA LEU A 396 -10.86 18.13 -20.95
C LEU A 396 -11.74 19.01 -20.03
N THR A 397 -12.61 19.88 -20.57
CA THR A 397 -13.55 20.67 -19.77
C THR A 397 -14.77 19.86 -19.32
N LYS A 398 -15.14 18.82 -20.08
CA LYS A 398 -16.30 17.96 -19.80
C LYS A 398 -15.91 16.62 -19.17
N ALA A 399 -14.71 16.13 -19.48
CA ALA A 399 -14.27 14.83 -19.00
C ALA A 399 -14.12 14.79 -17.48
N THR A 400 -14.62 13.70 -16.90
CA THR A 400 -14.51 13.49 -15.46
C THR A 400 -13.05 13.22 -15.06
N LYS A 401 -12.69 13.61 -13.85
CA LYS A 401 -11.36 13.32 -13.28
C LYS A 401 -11.05 11.81 -13.31
N ALA A 402 -12.06 10.97 -13.11
CA ALA A 402 -11.92 9.52 -13.10
C ALA A 402 -11.52 8.97 -14.47
N GLU A 403 -12.13 9.45 -15.55
CA GLU A 403 -11.81 9.05 -16.93
C GLU A 403 -10.38 9.44 -17.31
N ILE A 404 -9.98 10.69 -17.05
CA ILE A 404 -8.62 11.18 -17.30
C ILE A 404 -7.61 10.34 -16.51
N THR A 405 -7.88 10.09 -15.22
CA THR A 405 -6.99 9.30 -14.36
C THR A 405 -6.85 7.86 -14.87
N LYS A 406 -7.94 7.24 -15.33
CA LYS A 406 -7.93 5.88 -15.90
C LYS A 406 -7.08 5.81 -17.17
N LEU A 407 -7.25 6.74 -18.11
CA LEU A 407 -6.48 6.80 -19.35
C LEU A 407 -4.98 7.04 -19.09
N LEU A 408 -4.66 8.01 -18.22
CA LEU A 408 -3.28 8.30 -17.85
C LEU A 408 -2.61 7.12 -17.14
N TYR A 409 -3.34 6.41 -16.29
CA TYR A 409 -2.82 5.22 -15.61
C TYR A 409 -2.49 4.09 -16.60
N SER A 410 -3.35 3.85 -17.59
CA SER A 410 -3.07 2.88 -18.67
C SER A 410 -1.88 3.32 -19.52
N LEU A 411 -1.84 4.58 -19.96
CA LEU A 411 -0.74 5.12 -20.76
C LEU A 411 0.60 5.02 -20.01
N THR A 412 0.66 5.51 -18.78
CA THR A 412 1.89 5.46 -17.97
C THR A 412 2.37 4.03 -17.74
N THR A 413 1.46 3.07 -17.56
CA THR A 413 1.81 1.64 -17.42
C THR A 413 2.46 1.10 -18.68
N GLN A 414 1.94 1.44 -19.86
CA GLN A 414 2.53 1.02 -21.14
C GLN A 414 3.89 1.71 -21.40
N LEU A 415 4.00 3.01 -21.14
CA LEU A 415 5.28 3.73 -21.29
C LEU A 415 6.36 3.20 -20.33
N MET A 416 5.99 2.85 -19.10
CA MET A 416 6.89 2.17 -18.16
C MET A 416 7.33 0.80 -18.69
N HIS A 417 6.42 0.04 -19.31
CA HIS A 417 6.74 -1.23 -19.94
C HIS A 417 7.82 -1.07 -21.02
N TYR A 418 7.63 -0.19 -22.01
CA TYR A 418 8.65 0.11 -23.04
C TYR A 418 10.00 0.52 -22.44
N THR A 419 9.95 1.33 -21.39
CA THR A 419 11.15 1.82 -20.69
C THR A 419 11.88 0.71 -19.93
N SER A 420 11.16 -0.32 -19.47
CA SER A 420 11.71 -1.46 -18.75
C SER A 420 12.27 -2.54 -19.65
N THR A 421 11.64 -2.78 -20.81
CA THR A 421 12.05 -3.77 -21.82
C THR A 421 13.19 -3.27 -22.71
N GLY A 422 13.80 -2.13 -22.37
CA GLY A 422 14.95 -1.60 -23.11
C GLY A 422 14.58 -0.94 -24.43
N ARG A 423 13.32 -0.53 -24.62
CA ARG A 423 12.83 0.24 -25.77
C ARG A 423 12.48 1.71 -25.42
N PRO A 424 13.30 2.46 -24.64
CA PRO A 424 12.95 3.81 -24.23
C PRO A 424 12.93 4.83 -25.39
N HIS A 425 13.57 4.53 -26.52
CA HIS A 425 13.55 5.38 -27.72
C HIS A 425 12.14 5.48 -28.35
N LYS A 426 11.32 4.43 -28.24
CA LYS A 426 9.91 4.48 -28.67
C LYS A 426 9.11 5.50 -27.86
N VAL A 427 9.36 5.56 -26.56
CA VAL A 427 8.75 6.56 -25.67
C VAL A 427 9.13 7.98 -26.10
N ALA A 428 10.38 8.20 -26.52
CA ALA A 428 10.79 9.49 -27.08
C ALA A 428 10.00 9.88 -28.34
N ALA A 429 9.71 8.93 -29.24
CA ALA A 429 8.85 9.18 -30.39
C ALA A 429 7.41 9.55 -29.96
N PHE A 430 6.86 8.84 -28.98
CA PHE A 430 5.52 9.13 -28.44
C PHE A 430 5.42 10.50 -27.76
N ILE A 431 6.49 11.02 -27.17
CA ILE A 431 6.51 12.37 -26.58
C ILE A 431 6.19 13.42 -27.64
N HIS A 432 6.67 13.24 -28.87
CA HIS A 432 6.35 14.15 -29.95
C HIS A 432 4.93 14.00 -30.52
N VAL A 433 4.29 12.85 -30.30
CA VAL A 433 2.86 12.67 -30.61
C VAL A 433 1.99 13.32 -29.53
N LEU A 434 2.42 13.22 -28.27
CA LEU A 434 1.75 13.80 -27.11
C LEU A 434 1.90 15.34 -27.07
N PHE A 435 3.08 15.83 -27.45
CA PHE A 435 3.48 17.23 -27.45
C PHE A 435 4.18 17.59 -28.78
N PRO A 436 3.43 17.67 -29.89
CA PRO A 436 4.00 18.03 -31.19
C PRO A 436 4.73 19.38 -31.18
N GLU A 437 4.32 20.29 -30.30
CA GLU A 437 4.89 21.63 -30.14
C GLU A 437 6.36 21.61 -29.66
N LEU A 438 6.83 20.49 -29.09
CA LEU A 438 8.24 20.32 -28.69
C LEU A 438 9.18 20.16 -29.90
N LYS A 439 8.69 19.65 -31.05
CA LYS A 439 9.52 19.55 -32.27
C LYS A 439 9.91 20.93 -32.80
N LEU A 440 9.00 21.89 -32.68
CA LEU A 440 9.18 23.25 -33.19
C LEU A 440 10.33 23.97 -32.49
N GLU A 441 10.68 23.59 -31.25
CA GLU A 441 11.80 24.17 -30.46
C GLU A 441 13.16 24.10 -31.12
N LEU A 442 13.37 23.14 -32.02
CA LEU A 442 14.67 22.88 -32.61
C LEU A 442 14.98 23.71 -33.88
N THR A 443 14.00 24.40 -34.47
CA THR A 443 14.13 25.04 -35.81
C THR A 443 13.92 26.56 -35.83
N ALA A 444 14.17 27.27 -34.73
CA ALA A 444 13.67 28.64 -34.51
C ALA A 444 14.44 29.80 -35.18
N SER A 445 15.43 29.58 -36.06
CA SER A 445 16.33 30.64 -36.50
C SER A 445 15.76 31.63 -37.55
N HIS A 446 14.64 31.33 -38.23
CA HIS A 446 14.13 32.17 -39.34
C HIS A 446 12.60 32.37 -39.38
N LEU A 447 11.93 32.43 -38.22
CA LEU A 447 10.46 32.54 -38.19
C LEU A 447 9.95 33.98 -38.32
N SER A 448 8.87 34.15 -39.09
CA SER A 448 8.13 35.40 -39.23
C SER A 448 7.39 35.79 -37.92
N PRO A 449 7.05 37.08 -37.72
CA PRO A 449 6.33 37.54 -36.53
C PRO A 449 4.97 36.86 -36.28
N SER A 450 4.25 36.48 -37.35
CA SER A 450 2.98 35.74 -37.25
C SER A 450 3.20 34.32 -36.73
N GLU A 451 4.19 33.59 -37.28
CA GLU A 451 4.56 32.25 -36.82
C GLU A 451 5.04 32.25 -35.36
N ILE A 452 5.76 33.29 -34.94
CA ILE A 452 6.15 33.46 -33.53
C ILE A 452 4.90 33.56 -32.63
N SER A 453 3.88 34.28 -33.07
CA SER A 453 2.63 34.49 -32.32
C SER A 453 1.77 33.21 -32.25
N GLU A 454 1.61 32.51 -33.36
CA GLU A 454 0.94 31.20 -33.41
C GLU A 454 1.64 30.18 -32.52
N ARG A 455 2.97 30.14 -32.57
CA ARG A 455 3.77 29.25 -31.73
C ARG A 455 3.68 29.59 -30.25
N LYS A 456 3.61 30.88 -29.89
CA LYS A 456 3.31 31.30 -28.50
C LYS A 456 1.93 30.80 -28.06
N ARG A 457 0.92 30.88 -28.93
CA ARG A 457 -0.44 30.37 -28.66
C ARG A 457 -0.44 28.85 -28.49
N ALA A 458 0.20 28.12 -29.40
CA ALA A 458 0.34 26.66 -29.33
C ALA A 458 1.07 26.21 -28.05
N ARG A 459 2.14 26.92 -27.65
CA ARG A 459 2.85 26.66 -26.38
C ARG A 459 1.96 26.89 -25.16
N ARG A 460 1.15 27.94 -25.13
CA ARG A 460 0.20 28.17 -24.03
C ARG A 460 -0.84 27.05 -23.96
N ALA A 461 -1.39 26.64 -25.11
CA ALA A 461 -2.31 25.51 -25.19
C ALA A 461 -1.67 24.20 -24.71
N MET A 462 -0.42 23.93 -25.11
CA MET A 462 0.36 22.78 -24.65
C MET A 462 0.53 22.77 -23.13
N VAL A 463 0.84 23.91 -22.51
CA VAL A 463 0.99 24.00 -21.04
C VAL A 463 -0.34 23.74 -20.32
N VAL A 464 -1.45 24.25 -20.84
CA VAL A 464 -2.79 24.00 -20.29
C VAL A 464 -3.19 22.53 -20.40
N ARG A 465 -2.83 21.87 -21.52
CA ARG A 465 -3.04 20.44 -21.72
C ARG A 465 -2.18 19.63 -20.76
N ALA A 466 -0.89 19.94 -20.70
CA ALA A 466 0.10 19.32 -19.83
C ALA A 466 -0.24 19.43 -18.33
N SER A 467 -0.82 20.54 -17.88
CA SER A 467 -1.19 20.71 -16.47
C SER A 467 -2.30 19.77 -16.00
N ARG A 468 -3.03 19.13 -16.93
CA ARG A 468 -4.08 18.15 -16.62
C ARG A 468 -3.57 16.70 -16.56
N TYR A 469 -2.37 16.43 -17.07
CA TYR A 469 -1.80 15.08 -17.11
C TYR A 469 -1.18 14.60 -15.79
N GLY A 470 -0.96 15.50 -14.84
CA GLY A 470 -0.42 15.15 -13.52
C GLY A 470 1.09 14.86 -13.50
N SER A 471 1.65 14.77 -12.30
CA SER A 471 3.09 14.59 -12.06
C SER A 471 3.62 13.24 -12.54
N HIS A 472 2.84 12.17 -12.36
CA HIS A 472 3.28 10.81 -12.60
C HIS A 472 3.69 10.55 -14.06
N LEU A 473 2.94 11.13 -15.02
CA LEU A 473 3.27 10.99 -16.44
C LEU A 473 4.65 11.58 -16.75
N PHE A 474 4.95 12.78 -16.25
CA PHE A 474 6.26 13.41 -16.43
C PHE A 474 7.38 12.61 -15.79
N SER A 475 7.16 12.05 -14.60
CA SER A 475 8.13 11.14 -13.95
C SER A 475 8.48 9.95 -14.86
N VAL A 476 7.49 9.32 -15.48
CA VAL A 476 7.68 8.18 -16.40
C VAL A 476 8.42 8.60 -17.67
N LEU A 477 8.00 9.70 -18.30
CA LEU A 477 8.60 10.19 -19.54
C LEU A 477 10.05 10.64 -19.35
N LEU A 478 10.35 11.36 -18.26
CA LEU A 478 11.72 11.80 -17.95
C LEU A 478 12.65 10.63 -17.66
N ASN A 479 12.18 9.61 -16.93
CA ASN A 479 12.93 8.37 -16.73
C ASN A 479 13.18 7.64 -18.05
N ALA A 480 12.21 7.62 -18.97
CA ALA A 480 12.38 7.05 -20.30
C ALA A 480 13.45 7.80 -21.10
N LEU A 481 13.40 9.13 -21.14
CA LEU A 481 14.38 9.97 -21.85
C LEU A 481 15.79 9.85 -21.26
N HIS A 482 15.90 9.76 -19.94
CA HIS A 482 17.16 9.44 -19.26
C HIS A 482 17.73 8.11 -19.77
N LYS A 483 16.92 7.04 -19.79
CA LYS A 483 17.36 5.73 -20.29
C LYS A 483 17.61 5.68 -21.79
N ALA A 484 16.95 6.53 -22.57
CA ALA A 484 17.18 6.69 -24.00
C ALA A 484 18.46 7.48 -24.31
N GLY A 485 19.07 8.13 -23.32
CA GLY A 485 20.26 8.97 -23.53
C GLY A 485 19.95 10.25 -24.31
N GLN A 486 18.74 10.81 -24.17
CA GLN A 486 18.30 12.03 -24.86
C GLN A 486 18.14 13.21 -23.88
N PRO A 487 19.24 13.75 -23.32
CA PRO A 487 19.14 14.77 -22.29
C PRO A 487 18.62 16.11 -22.80
N GLY A 488 18.79 16.42 -24.10
CA GLY A 488 18.23 17.62 -24.73
C GLY A 488 16.69 17.62 -24.72
N LEU A 489 16.08 16.50 -25.16
CA LEU A 489 14.63 16.34 -25.08
C LEU A 489 14.14 16.26 -23.63
N ALA A 490 14.92 15.65 -22.73
CA ALA A 490 14.61 15.61 -21.29
C ALA A 490 14.53 17.02 -20.70
N LYS A 491 15.47 17.91 -21.07
CA LYS A 491 15.47 19.32 -20.65
C LYS A 491 14.24 20.07 -21.18
N ALA A 492 13.88 19.88 -22.45
CA ALA A 492 12.69 20.50 -23.03
C ALA A 492 11.41 20.04 -22.30
N LEU A 493 11.28 18.72 -22.07
CA LEU A 493 10.16 18.16 -21.33
C LEU A 493 10.13 18.62 -19.86
N TRP A 494 11.28 18.72 -19.19
CA TRP A 494 11.40 19.26 -17.83
C TRP A 494 10.86 20.69 -17.73
N ASN A 495 11.23 21.56 -18.67
CA ASN A 495 10.74 22.93 -18.71
C ASN A 495 9.22 23.00 -18.94
N LEU A 496 8.68 22.14 -19.80
CA LEU A 496 7.23 21.99 -19.97
C LEU A 496 6.58 21.53 -18.66
N ALA A 497 7.14 20.51 -18.02
CA ALA A 497 6.64 19.94 -16.78
C ALA A 497 6.59 20.98 -15.65
N LYS A 498 7.62 21.82 -15.48
CA LYS A 498 7.64 22.90 -14.48
C LYS A 498 6.64 24.02 -14.78
N ARG A 499 6.40 24.34 -16.05
CA ARG A 499 5.33 25.30 -16.43
C ARG A 499 3.94 24.72 -16.18
N ALA A 500 3.75 23.45 -16.52
CA ALA A 500 2.51 22.71 -16.28
C ALA A 500 2.21 22.57 -14.78
N GLU A 501 3.23 22.29 -13.97
CA GLU A 501 3.16 22.23 -12.51
C GLU A 501 2.67 23.56 -11.94
N ARG A 502 3.34 24.68 -12.24
CA ARG A 502 2.93 26.02 -11.79
C ARG A 502 1.50 26.36 -12.22
N ARG A 503 1.13 26.01 -13.45
CA ARG A 503 -0.24 26.20 -13.95
C ARG A 503 -1.26 25.32 -13.23
N SER A 504 -0.86 24.12 -12.79
CA SER A 504 -1.75 23.22 -12.05
C SER A 504 -2.17 23.79 -10.70
N TRP A 505 -1.37 24.71 -10.12
CA TRP A 505 -1.68 25.39 -8.85
C TRP A 505 -2.89 26.33 -8.93
N ASP A 506 -3.37 26.62 -10.15
CA ASP A 506 -4.64 27.33 -10.39
C ASP A 506 -5.84 26.39 -10.58
N SER A 507 -5.61 25.08 -10.63
CA SER A 507 -6.66 24.09 -10.86
C SER A 507 -7.24 23.54 -9.55
N LEU A 508 -8.37 22.85 -9.64
CA LEU A 508 -8.97 22.12 -8.50
C LEU A 508 -8.09 20.98 -7.97
N ASN A 509 -7.11 20.53 -8.76
CA ASN A 509 -6.22 19.42 -8.43
C ASN A 509 -4.76 19.84 -8.63
N PRO A 510 -4.25 20.75 -7.78
CA PRO A 510 -2.85 21.16 -7.84
C PRO A 510 -1.93 19.96 -7.62
N TRP A 511 -0.85 19.90 -8.38
CA TRP A 511 0.17 18.88 -8.21
C TRP A 511 1.59 19.47 -8.29
N VAL A 512 2.53 18.71 -7.73
CA VAL A 512 3.96 18.97 -7.80
C VAL A 512 4.65 17.76 -8.42
N LEU A 513 5.75 17.97 -9.12
CA LEU A 513 6.53 16.87 -9.67
C LEU A 513 7.02 15.95 -8.54
N ASP A 514 6.91 14.65 -8.76
CA ASP A 514 7.30 13.65 -7.77
C ASP A 514 8.84 13.55 -7.69
N THR A 515 9.37 13.06 -6.56
CA THR A 515 10.82 12.80 -6.38
C THR A 515 11.47 12.01 -7.54
N PRO A 516 10.82 10.99 -8.16
CA PRO A 516 11.37 10.31 -9.33
C PRO A 516 11.64 11.20 -10.56
N ALA A 517 10.87 12.27 -10.77
CA ALA A 517 11.11 13.22 -11.86
C ALA A 517 12.43 13.97 -11.64
N TYR A 518 12.62 14.51 -10.43
CA TYR A 518 13.86 15.18 -10.01
C TYR A 518 15.06 14.22 -10.08
N THR A 519 14.88 12.99 -9.57
CA THR A 519 15.92 11.95 -9.64
C THR A 519 16.32 11.64 -11.08
N SER A 520 15.35 11.52 -12.00
CA SER A 520 15.62 11.25 -13.41
C SER A 520 16.40 12.39 -14.07
N MET A 521 16.07 13.64 -13.75
CA MET A 521 16.79 14.81 -14.25
C MET A 521 18.20 14.93 -13.70
N LEU A 522 18.41 14.72 -12.40
CA LEU A 522 19.77 14.70 -11.84
C LEU A 522 20.62 13.59 -12.48
N ARG A 523 20.03 12.43 -12.78
CA ARG A 523 20.74 11.37 -13.51
C ARG A 523 21.07 11.75 -14.94
N CYS A 524 20.22 12.51 -15.64
CA CYS A 524 20.56 13.07 -16.94
C CYS A 524 21.81 13.96 -16.84
N TYR A 525 21.87 14.86 -15.87
CA TYR A 525 23.05 15.72 -15.68
C TYR A 525 24.30 14.96 -15.21
N ALA A 526 24.14 13.91 -14.39
CA ALA A 526 25.24 13.01 -14.05
C ALA A 526 25.80 12.27 -15.28
N LEU A 527 24.94 11.85 -16.21
CA LEU A 527 25.39 11.26 -17.48
C LEU A 527 26.08 12.30 -18.39
N GLU A 528 25.54 13.52 -18.49
CA GLU A 528 26.18 14.60 -19.24
C GLU A 528 27.57 14.94 -18.66
N TYR A 529 27.70 15.01 -17.34
CA TYR A 529 28.97 15.24 -16.65
C TYR A 529 30.02 14.17 -16.97
N LYS A 530 29.59 12.90 -17.00
CA LYS A 530 30.46 11.74 -17.24
C LYS A 530 30.79 11.49 -18.70
N ARG A 531 30.09 12.14 -19.64
CA ARG A 531 30.25 11.86 -21.07
C ARG A 531 31.69 12.20 -21.50
N PRO A 532 32.48 11.23 -22.00
CA PRO A 532 33.80 11.51 -22.54
C PRO A 532 33.60 12.39 -23.78
N GLN A 533 34.26 13.54 -23.82
CA GLN A 533 34.20 14.41 -24.99
C GLN A 533 35.31 14.05 -25.96
N CYS A 534 34.93 13.86 -27.23
CA CYS A 534 35.86 13.51 -28.31
C CYS A 534 36.59 14.75 -28.88
N ASN A 535 36.14 15.98 -28.56
CA ASN A 535 36.69 17.22 -29.13
C ASN A 535 37.15 18.18 -28.02
N ALA A 536 38.22 18.93 -28.29
CA ALA A 536 38.83 20.05 -27.55
C ALA A 536 38.63 20.09 -26.01
N ARG A 537 39.73 19.93 -25.25
CA ARG A 537 39.74 19.95 -23.76
C ARG A 537 38.98 21.13 -23.12
N ARG A 538 38.98 22.32 -23.74
CA ARG A 538 38.32 23.53 -23.18
C ARG A 538 36.78 23.42 -23.16
N ASP A 539 36.18 22.74 -24.13
CA ASP A 539 34.71 22.56 -24.16
C ASP A 539 34.23 21.54 -23.12
N ALA A 540 35.11 20.62 -22.72
CA ALA A 540 34.80 19.55 -21.77
C ALA A 540 34.56 20.06 -20.37
N GLU A 541 35.41 20.97 -19.89
CA GLU A 541 35.25 21.56 -18.57
C GLU A 541 34.01 22.46 -18.50
N HIS A 542 33.77 23.25 -19.55
CA HIS A 542 32.59 24.09 -19.62
C HIS A 542 31.28 23.28 -19.58
N VAL A 543 31.20 22.18 -20.34
CA VAL A 543 30.02 21.30 -20.32
C VAL A 543 29.85 20.61 -18.97
N ARG A 544 30.94 20.14 -18.35
CA ARG A 544 30.89 19.55 -16.99
C ARG A 544 30.39 20.55 -15.97
N GLN A 545 30.91 21.78 -15.99
CA GLN A 545 30.48 22.83 -15.08
C GLN A 545 29.01 23.22 -15.33
N ASN A 546 28.58 23.28 -16.59
CA ASN A 546 27.18 23.54 -16.94
C ASN A 546 26.26 22.43 -16.45
N ALA A 547 26.65 21.16 -16.57
CA ALA A 547 25.90 20.02 -16.04
C ALA A 547 25.80 20.07 -14.51
N LEU A 548 26.90 20.40 -13.81
CA LEU A 548 26.91 20.59 -12.36
C LEU A 548 25.96 21.72 -11.93
N ASN A 549 26.06 22.89 -12.57
CA ASN A 549 25.23 24.05 -12.25
C ASN A 549 23.73 23.77 -12.48
N ARG A 550 23.39 23.09 -13.57
CA ARG A 550 22.00 22.68 -13.86
C ARG A 550 21.50 21.62 -12.89
N GLY A 551 22.34 20.65 -12.53
CA GLY A 551 22.03 19.67 -11.50
C GLY A 551 21.72 20.34 -10.17
N LEU A 552 22.56 21.28 -9.73
CA LEU A 552 22.35 22.07 -8.52
C LEU A 552 21.05 22.87 -8.58
N GLN A 553 20.73 23.46 -9.73
CA GLN A 553 19.46 24.18 -9.93
C GLN A 553 18.26 23.24 -9.75
N VAL A 554 18.28 22.04 -10.34
CA VAL A 554 17.20 21.04 -10.18
C VAL A 554 17.08 20.61 -8.73
N TYR A 555 18.20 20.35 -8.05
CA TYR A 555 18.24 19.99 -6.63
C TYR A 555 17.60 21.07 -5.74
N ARG A 556 18.02 22.33 -5.89
CA ARG A 556 17.46 23.46 -5.12
C ARG A 556 15.99 23.73 -5.43
N THR A 557 15.59 23.57 -6.70
CA THR A 557 14.18 23.69 -7.10
C THR A 557 13.31 22.63 -6.41
N MET A 558 13.83 21.44 -6.14
CA MET A 558 13.10 20.43 -5.37
C MET A 558 12.88 20.89 -3.92
N LYS A 559 13.91 21.47 -3.30
CA LYS A 559 13.87 21.93 -1.91
C LYS A 559 12.91 23.11 -1.73
N SER A 560 12.92 24.06 -2.67
CA SER A 560 12.08 25.27 -2.60
C SER A 560 10.62 25.03 -2.97
N VAL A 561 10.29 24.03 -3.80
CA VAL A 561 8.92 23.86 -4.34
C VAL A 561 7.87 23.74 -3.23
N GLY A 562 8.18 23.10 -2.11
CA GLY A 562 7.27 22.97 -0.99
C GLY A 562 6.97 24.28 -0.27
N GLN A 563 7.90 25.24 -0.29
CA GLN A 563 7.70 26.60 0.22
C GLN A 563 6.97 27.47 -0.80
N GLU A 564 7.36 27.40 -2.08
CA GLU A 564 6.71 28.13 -3.18
C GLU A 564 5.21 27.81 -3.26
N VAL A 565 4.87 26.52 -3.26
CA VAL A 565 3.50 26.04 -3.30
C VAL A 565 2.69 26.51 -2.09
N ARG A 566 3.28 26.44 -0.89
CA ARG A 566 2.65 26.94 0.34
C ARG A 566 2.39 28.44 0.27
N GLY A 567 3.34 29.21 -0.23
CA GLY A 567 3.17 30.66 -0.44
C GLY A 567 2.04 30.99 -1.41
N VAL A 568 1.98 30.28 -2.55
CA VAL A 568 0.92 30.48 -3.56
C VAL A 568 -0.46 30.10 -3.03
N LEU A 569 -0.58 28.97 -2.31
CA LEU A 569 -1.85 28.56 -1.71
C LEU A 569 -2.30 29.52 -0.60
N ALA A 570 -1.38 29.94 0.28
CA ALA A 570 -1.66 30.90 1.34
C ALA A 570 -2.17 32.24 0.78
N ALA A 571 -1.53 32.73 -0.30
CA ALA A 571 -1.92 33.99 -0.95
C ALA A 571 -3.34 33.95 -1.54
N LYS A 572 -3.81 32.78 -1.98
CA LYS A 572 -5.15 32.63 -2.58
C LYS A 572 -6.28 32.65 -1.56
N ARG A 573 -6.01 32.73 -0.25
CA ARG A 573 -7.00 32.64 0.85
C ARG A 573 -8.00 31.49 0.68
N THR A 574 -7.62 30.48 -0.08
CA THR A 574 -8.50 29.35 -0.30
C THR A 574 -8.22 28.39 0.83
N GLU A 575 -9.26 28.03 1.57
CA GLU A 575 -9.25 27.00 2.61
C GLU A 575 -8.97 25.59 2.03
N TYR A 576 -8.36 25.51 0.83
CA TYR A 576 -7.91 24.28 0.23
C TYR A 576 -6.81 23.69 1.10
N ARG A 577 -7.18 22.64 1.83
CA ARG A 577 -6.27 21.84 2.63
C ARG A 577 -5.09 21.41 1.77
N LEU A 578 -3.88 21.70 2.25
CA LEU A 578 -2.61 21.17 1.75
C LEU A 578 -2.65 19.66 1.50
N GLU A 579 -3.53 18.94 2.18
CA GLU A 579 -3.90 17.54 1.97
C GLU A 579 -4.23 17.18 0.51
N ARG A 580 -4.70 18.14 -0.31
CA ARG A 580 -5.02 17.89 -1.73
C ARG A 580 -3.80 17.92 -2.63
N ILE A 581 -2.76 18.68 -2.27
CA ILE A 581 -1.48 18.57 -2.94
C ILE A 581 -0.94 17.24 -2.47
N GLY A 582 -0.73 16.31 -3.42
CA GLY A 582 -0.14 15.01 -3.11
C GLY A 582 1.17 15.13 -2.35
N THR A 583 1.83 14.01 -2.09
CA THR A 583 3.11 14.01 -1.36
C THR A 583 4.10 14.99 -1.98
N LEU A 584 4.44 16.06 -1.25
CA LEU A 584 5.53 16.96 -1.63
C LEU A 584 6.79 16.15 -1.90
N PRO A 585 7.60 16.49 -2.90
CA PRO A 585 8.83 15.77 -3.17
C PRO A 585 9.70 15.82 -1.92
N ARG A 586 9.99 14.63 -1.38
CA ARG A 586 10.91 14.43 -0.27
C ARG A 586 12.14 13.73 -0.81
N MET A 587 13.29 14.02 -0.21
CA MET A 587 14.50 13.29 -0.57
C MET A 587 14.35 11.82 -0.17
N ASP A 588 14.56 10.94 -1.14
CA ASP A 588 14.67 9.50 -0.92
C ASP A 588 16.13 9.05 -1.11
N ALA A 589 16.41 7.80 -0.77
CA ALA A 589 17.76 7.24 -0.92
C ALA A 589 18.26 7.28 -2.38
N LEU A 590 17.38 7.14 -3.38
CA LEU A 590 17.78 7.16 -4.79
C LEU A 590 18.21 8.55 -5.23
N LEU A 591 17.48 9.59 -4.84
CA LEU A 591 17.83 10.97 -5.09
C LEU A 591 19.12 11.35 -4.37
N ALA A 592 19.25 11.00 -3.08
CA ALA A 592 20.46 11.24 -2.29
C ALA A 592 21.68 10.62 -2.97
N ASN A 593 21.57 9.35 -3.41
CA ASN A 593 22.66 8.67 -4.12
C ASN A 593 23.06 9.36 -5.42
N VAL A 594 22.10 9.85 -6.20
CA VAL A 594 22.40 10.58 -7.45
C VAL A 594 22.99 11.95 -7.15
N ALA A 595 22.55 12.64 -6.10
CA ALA A 595 23.13 13.90 -5.67
C ALA A 595 24.59 13.72 -5.20
N ILE A 596 24.87 12.68 -4.40
CA ILE A 596 26.23 12.31 -3.99
C ILE A 596 27.09 11.97 -5.22
N GLU A 597 26.56 11.18 -6.15
CA GLU A 597 27.26 10.82 -7.39
C GLU A 597 27.65 12.05 -8.22
N LEU A 598 26.73 13.02 -8.35
CA LEU A 598 26.93 14.22 -9.16
C LEU A 598 27.83 15.26 -8.48
N PHE A 599 27.61 15.55 -7.20
CA PHE A 599 28.24 16.67 -6.51
C PHE A 599 29.50 16.29 -5.72
N VAL A 600 29.67 15.01 -5.34
CA VAL A 600 30.76 14.56 -4.47
C VAL A 600 31.73 13.67 -5.22
N LEU A 601 31.21 12.61 -5.84
CA LEU A 601 32.06 11.57 -6.47
C LEU A 601 32.59 11.97 -7.84
N SER A 602 32.09 13.06 -8.42
CA SER A 602 32.57 13.61 -9.69
C SER A 602 34.08 13.90 -9.70
N LYS A 603 34.67 14.19 -8.53
CA LYS A 603 36.12 14.40 -8.36
C LYS A 603 36.94 13.12 -8.11
N ARG A 604 36.33 12.02 -7.69
CA ARG A 604 37.01 10.76 -7.28
C ARG A 604 37.02 9.67 -8.37
N ALA A 605 36.73 10.02 -9.63
CA ALA A 605 36.11 9.16 -10.63
C ALA A 605 36.85 7.87 -11.11
N SER A 606 38.00 7.47 -10.54
CA SER A 606 38.78 6.35 -11.09
C SER A 606 39.38 5.36 -10.08
N GLY A 607 39.23 5.57 -8.77
CA GLY A 607 39.83 4.68 -7.75
C GLY A 607 39.00 3.42 -7.44
N PRO A 608 39.62 2.35 -6.90
CA PRO A 608 38.88 1.26 -6.26
C PRO A 608 38.03 1.79 -5.10
N LEU A 609 36.90 1.13 -4.82
CA LEU A 609 36.06 1.49 -3.67
C LEU A 609 36.80 1.08 -2.38
N PRO A 610 36.83 1.96 -1.36
CA PRO A 610 37.48 1.61 -0.10
C PRO A 610 36.74 0.48 0.61
N SER A 611 37.49 -0.36 1.31
CA SER A 611 36.96 -1.43 2.15
C SER A 611 36.22 -0.88 3.37
N GLU A 612 35.43 -1.72 4.05
CA GLU A 612 34.74 -1.30 5.29
C GLU A 612 35.74 -0.87 6.37
N ASP A 613 36.85 -1.59 6.48
CA ASP A 613 37.91 -1.30 7.45
C ASP A 613 38.66 -0.02 7.12
N GLU A 614 38.94 0.26 5.84
CA GLU A 614 39.53 1.52 5.41
C GLU A 614 38.63 2.71 5.74
N VAL A 615 37.32 2.61 5.50
CA VAL A 615 36.36 3.66 5.83
C VAL A 615 36.24 3.87 7.34
N ARG A 616 36.26 2.77 8.11
CA ARG A 616 36.25 2.84 9.58
C ARG A 616 37.54 3.50 10.09
N SER A 617 38.69 3.11 9.56
CA SER A 617 39.98 3.71 9.89
C SER A 617 40.02 5.20 9.53
N GLU A 618 39.54 5.60 8.35
CA GLU A 618 39.46 7.00 7.93
C GLU A 618 38.57 7.82 8.87
N PHE A 619 37.45 7.26 9.32
CA PHE A 619 36.55 7.91 10.28
C PHE A 619 37.20 8.09 11.66
N GLU A 620 37.85 7.05 12.21
CA GLU A 620 38.53 7.16 13.50
C GLU A 620 39.74 8.11 13.43
N GLN A 621 40.52 8.09 12.34
CA GLN A 621 41.61 9.04 12.13
C GLN A 621 41.11 10.48 12.04
N ALA A 622 39.99 10.73 11.37
CA ALA A 622 39.37 12.06 11.32
C ALA A 622 38.87 12.51 12.70
N LYS A 623 38.37 11.58 13.51
CA LYS A 623 37.93 11.85 14.89
C LYS A 623 39.11 12.20 15.80
N VAL A 624 40.23 11.47 15.69
CA VAL A 624 41.47 11.75 16.43
C VAL A 624 42.03 13.11 16.04
N ARG A 625 42.18 13.40 14.74
CA ARG A 625 42.64 14.72 14.26
C ARG A 625 41.76 15.87 14.78
N LEU A 626 40.44 15.72 14.70
CA LEU A 626 39.53 16.73 15.23
C LEU A 626 39.72 16.94 16.75
N ALA A 627 40.01 15.88 17.51
CA ALA A 627 40.22 15.97 18.95
C ALA A 627 41.58 16.57 19.33
N GLU A 628 42.64 16.22 18.59
CA GLU A 628 44.02 16.64 18.88
C GLU A 628 44.35 18.03 18.33
N THR A 629 43.98 18.31 17.07
CA THR A 629 44.38 19.53 16.36
C THR A 629 43.21 20.48 16.10
N GLY A 630 41.97 20.03 16.29
CA GLY A 630 40.79 20.79 15.85
C GLY A 630 40.60 20.82 14.34
N GLU A 631 41.43 20.10 13.57
CA GLU A 631 41.34 20.07 12.12
C GLU A 631 40.17 19.21 11.64
N VAL A 632 39.40 19.77 10.72
CA VAL A 632 38.28 19.10 10.06
C VAL A 632 38.74 18.50 8.73
N ALA A 633 38.20 17.35 8.35
CA ALA A 633 38.61 16.66 7.13
C ALA A 633 38.41 17.51 5.85
N ASP A 634 39.39 17.38 4.94
CA ASP A 634 39.42 18.01 3.61
C ASP A 634 38.34 17.46 2.66
N GLY A 635 38.04 18.21 1.60
CA GLY A 635 37.03 17.81 0.60
C GLY A 635 35.60 18.20 0.96
N TRP A 636 35.42 18.90 2.07
CA TRP A 636 34.17 19.57 2.40
C TRP A 636 33.82 20.65 1.39
N THR A 637 32.55 20.72 1.02
CA THR A 637 32.03 21.76 0.13
C THR A 637 30.66 22.23 0.65
N PRO A 638 30.26 23.48 0.38
CA PRO A 638 28.93 23.97 0.77
C PRO A 638 27.79 23.12 0.21
N ILE A 639 27.97 22.54 -0.99
CA ILE A 639 26.97 21.67 -1.60
C ILE A 639 26.88 20.31 -0.91
N LEU A 640 28.01 19.74 -0.46
CA LEU A 640 28.03 18.50 0.31
C LEU A 640 27.34 18.70 1.66
N ARG A 641 27.56 19.85 2.31
CA ARG A 641 26.83 20.25 3.51
C ARG A 641 25.33 20.24 3.26
N GLU A 642 24.88 20.95 2.23
CA GLU A 642 23.47 21.08 1.86
C GLU A 642 22.84 19.69 1.64
N VAL A 643 23.51 18.81 0.89
CA VAL A 643 23.03 17.44 0.63
C VAL A 643 23.01 16.59 1.91
N GLY A 644 24.04 16.66 2.75
CA GLY A 644 24.12 15.87 3.98
C GLY A 644 23.07 16.28 5.02
N GLU A 645 22.85 17.58 5.21
CA GLU A 645 21.79 18.10 6.07
C GLU A 645 20.41 17.63 5.59
N ASP A 646 20.17 17.67 4.27
CA ASP A 646 18.91 17.19 3.70
C ASP A 646 18.76 15.65 3.87
N ILE A 647 19.86 14.86 3.84
CA ILE A 647 19.82 13.39 4.07
C ILE A 647 19.35 13.11 5.48
N VAL A 648 19.95 13.80 6.46
CA VAL A 648 19.59 13.67 7.87
C VAL A 648 18.15 14.14 8.11
N ALA A 649 17.75 15.28 7.52
CA ALA A 649 16.39 15.81 7.61
C ALA A 649 15.34 14.86 6.99
N ALA A 650 15.72 14.07 5.98
CA ALA A 650 14.87 13.03 5.40
C ALA A 650 14.80 11.74 6.26
N GLY A 651 15.49 11.69 7.40
CA GLY A 651 15.57 10.52 8.26
C GLY A 651 16.45 9.40 7.70
N LEU A 652 17.31 9.72 6.72
CA LEU A 652 18.28 8.82 6.12
C LEU A 652 19.63 8.96 6.83
N THR A 653 20.48 7.94 6.75
CA THR A 653 21.83 7.97 7.31
C THR A 653 22.84 8.44 6.28
N ILE A 654 23.83 9.22 6.72
CA ILE A 654 24.95 9.63 5.87
C ILE A 654 25.78 8.39 5.53
N PRO A 655 26.14 8.17 4.26
CA PRO A 655 26.95 7.02 3.86
C PRO A 655 28.24 6.94 4.67
N PRO A 656 28.68 5.74 5.10
CA PRO A 656 29.84 5.57 5.98
C PRO A 656 31.10 6.31 5.49
N GLY A 657 31.38 6.23 4.19
CA GLY A 657 32.53 6.87 3.55
C GLY A 657 32.47 8.39 3.46
N LEU A 658 31.35 9.02 3.84
CA LEU A 658 31.23 10.48 3.93
C LEU A 658 31.18 10.98 5.37
N ARG A 659 31.00 10.11 6.38
CA ARG A 659 30.78 10.54 7.78
C ARG A 659 31.94 11.35 8.34
N HIS A 660 33.18 11.04 7.94
CA HIS A 660 34.37 11.76 8.39
C HIS A 660 34.35 13.25 7.98
N LEU A 661 33.65 13.60 6.90
CA LEU A 661 33.50 14.97 6.42
C LEU A 661 32.52 15.81 7.26
N PHE A 662 31.64 15.15 8.03
CA PHE A 662 30.64 15.80 8.89
C PHE A 662 31.08 15.93 10.36
N LEU A 663 32.21 15.32 10.74
CA LEU A 663 32.78 15.47 12.09
C LEU A 663 33.11 16.93 12.38
N GLY A 664 32.70 17.41 13.55
CA GLY A 664 32.87 18.81 13.99
C GLY A 664 31.93 19.81 13.29
N ARG A 665 31.07 19.36 12.36
CA ARG A 665 30.16 20.21 11.59
C ARG A 665 28.68 19.85 11.73
N SER A 666 28.36 18.57 11.95
CA SER A 666 26.99 18.09 12.18
C SER A 666 27.00 16.83 13.06
N ASP A 667 26.58 16.95 14.32
CA ASP A 667 26.56 15.83 15.27
C ASP A 667 25.59 14.72 14.85
N GLU A 668 24.41 15.07 14.33
CA GLU A 668 23.41 14.10 13.86
C GLU A 668 23.92 13.28 12.67
N GLY A 669 24.63 13.92 11.73
CA GLY A 669 25.19 13.27 10.56
C GLY A 669 26.37 12.34 10.86
N ALA A 670 27.16 12.66 11.90
CA ALA A 670 28.35 11.91 12.26
C ALA A 670 28.07 10.71 13.19
N ARG A 671 27.08 10.81 14.09
CA ARG A 671 26.91 9.84 15.21
C ARG A 671 25.85 8.78 14.98
N LYS A 672 24.87 9.01 14.10
CA LYS A 672 23.75 8.09 13.93
C LYS A 672 24.21 6.81 13.23
N ARG A 673 24.45 5.74 14.01
CA ARG A 673 24.66 4.39 13.46
C ARG A 673 23.39 3.95 12.73
N ASP A 674 23.59 3.14 11.69
CA ASP A 674 22.50 2.48 10.99
C ASP A 674 21.83 1.50 11.96
N GLU A 675 20.81 1.94 12.70
CA GLU A 675 19.81 0.99 13.15
C GLU A 675 19.20 0.37 11.89
N PRO A 676 19.17 -0.96 11.75
CA PRO A 676 18.61 -1.61 10.57
C PRO A 676 17.11 -1.31 10.50
N ARG A 677 16.76 -0.18 9.88
CA ARG A 677 15.38 0.21 9.60
C ARG A 677 14.88 -0.65 8.44
N HIS A 678 14.45 -1.85 8.75
CA HIS A 678 13.88 -2.77 7.77
C HIS A 678 12.44 -3.18 8.14
N LEU A 679 11.58 -2.19 8.36
CA LEU A 679 10.13 -2.45 8.47
C LEU A 679 9.39 -2.37 7.13
N GLY A 680 10.08 -2.06 6.03
CA GLY A 680 9.46 -2.04 4.71
C GLY A 680 9.13 -3.46 4.21
N PRO A 681 7.98 -3.68 3.54
CA PRO A 681 7.64 -4.98 2.99
C PRO A 681 8.64 -5.36 1.88
N ILE A 682 9.50 -6.34 2.17
CA ILE A 682 10.38 -6.97 1.18
C ILE A 682 9.58 -8.12 0.54
N PRO A 683 9.54 -8.23 -0.80
CA PRO A 683 8.81 -9.33 -1.42
C PRO A 683 9.43 -10.68 -1.03
N PHE A 684 8.57 -11.68 -0.77
CA PHE A 684 8.94 -12.98 -0.20
C PHE A 684 10.13 -13.67 -0.90
N VAL A 685 10.19 -13.61 -2.23
CA VAL A 685 11.25 -14.30 -3.00
C VAL A 685 12.60 -13.57 -2.99
N TYR A 686 12.68 -12.35 -2.44
CA TYR A 686 13.98 -11.68 -2.31
C TYR A 686 14.74 -12.37 -1.17
N PRO A 687 15.96 -12.88 -1.43
CA PRO A 687 16.74 -13.56 -0.40
C PRO A 687 17.07 -12.60 0.74
N ASP A 688 17.31 -13.14 1.93
CA ASP A 688 17.94 -12.44 3.06
C ASP A 688 19.42 -12.17 2.75
N GLY A 689 19.65 -11.37 1.72
CA GLY A 689 20.98 -10.92 1.38
C GLY A 689 21.42 -9.90 2.43
N LYS A 690 22.49 -10.21 3.17
CA LYS A 690 23.23 -9.17 3.88
C LYS A 690 23.57 -8.08 2.87
N PRO A 691 23.17 -6.81 3.11
CA PRO A 691 23.45 -5.74 2.17
C PRO A 691 24.96 -5.66 1.95
N SER A 692 25.41 -5.67 0.69
CA SER A 692 26.83 -5.47 0.40
C SER A 692 27.23 -4.07 0.85
N PHE A 693 28.36 -3.97 1.56
CA PHE A 693 28.90 -2.70 2.00
C PHE A 693 29.16 -1.78 0.79
N HIS A 694 28.60 -0.57 0.86
CA HIS A 694 28.79 0.46 -0.16
C HIS A 694 29.08 1.81 0.54
N PRO A 695 30.33 2.26 0.54
CA PRO A 695 30.76 3.35 1.42
C PRO A 695 30.12 4.70 1.09
N PHE A 696 29.77 4.94 -0.17
CA PHE A 696 29.24 6.22 -0.65
C PHE A 696 27.77 6.16 -1.08
N ILE A 697 27.04 5.12 -0.67
CA ILE A 697 25.65 4.91 -1.06
C ILE A 697 24.77 4.86 0.19
N VAL A 698 23.75 5.72 0.23
CA VAL A 698 22.63 5.58 1.16
C VAL A 698 21.90 4.28 0.82
N PRO A 699 21.79 3.33 1.76
CA PRO A 699 21.10 2.07 1.52
C PRO A 699 19.70 2.31 0.96
N SER A 700 19.45 1.86 -0.27
CA SER A 700 18.15 1.97 -0.91
C SER A 700 17.51 0.59 -0.97
N ILE A 701 16.34 0.43 -0.35
CA ILE A 701 15.53 -0.79 -0.54
C ILE A 701 14.94 -0.72 -1.95
N ARG A 702 15.36 -1.65 -2.81
CA ARG A 702 14.73 -1.81 -4.12
C ARG A 702 13.37 -2.47 -3.94
N THR A 703 12.33 -1.64 -3.82
CA THR A 703 10.94 -2.10 -3.77
C THR A 703 10.39 -2.51 -5.15
N ARG A 704 11.18 -2.34 -6.21
CA ARG A 704 10.83 -2.62 -7.60
C ARG A 704 12.01 -3.19 -8.38
N GLY A 705 11.74 -4.19 -9.22
CA GLY A 705 12.71 -4.76 -10.16
C GLY A 705 13.52 -5.89 -9.56
N LEU A 706 13.50 -7.06 -10.21
CA LEU A 706 14.29 -8.18 -9.75
C LEU A 706 15.80 -7.96 -9.90
N PRO A 707 16.62 -8.56 -9.01
CA PRO A 707 18.06 -8.63 -9.18
C PRO A 707 18.49 -9.56 -10.34
N LEU A 708 17.61 -9.92 -11.28
CA LEU A 708 17.92 -10.77 -12.44
C LEU A 708 18.96 -10.14 -13.40
N GLY A 709 19.25 -8.84 -13.27
CA GLY A 709 20.03 -8.07 -14.23
C GLY A 709 21.56 -8.23 -14.21
N ARG A 710 22.18 -8.97 -13.28
CA ARG A 710 23.65 -9.11 -13.31
C ARG A 710 24.13 -9.95 -14.51
N ARG A 711 23.38 -10.98 -14.93
CA ARG A 711 23.80 -11.89 -16.02
C ARG A 711 23.72 -11.23 -17.41
N GLN A 712 22.63 -10.54 -17.74
CA GLN A 712 22.48 -9.86 -19.04
C GLN A 712 23.41 -8.65 -19.21
N LYS A 713 23.71 -7.89 -18.15
CA LYS A 713 24.70 -6.79 -18.23
C LYS A 713 26.10 -7.31 -18.52
N LEU A 714 26.49 -8.46 -17.96
CA LEU A 714 27.74 -9.13 -18.27
C LEU A 714 27.78 -9.60 -19.74
N LEU A 715 26.68 -10.15 -20.25
CA LEU A 715 26.56 -10.56 -21.65
C LEU A 715 26.67 -9.36 -22.61
N ARG A 716 25.95 -8.26 -22.36
CA ARG A 716 26.08 -7.03 -23.18
C ARG A 716 27.46 -6.38 -23.09
N ARG A 717 28.13 -6.44 -21.93
CA ARG A 717 29.53 -5.99 -21.80
C ARG A 717 30.48 -6.88 -22.59
N ARG A 718 30.24 -8.20 -22.64
CA ARG A 718 31.00 -9.14 -23.47
C ARG A 718 30.77 -8.88 -24.96
N GLU A 719 29.53 -8.64 -25.39
CA GLU A 719 29.21 -8.27 -26.78
C GLU A 719 29.85 -6.95 -27.20
N ARG A 720 29.74 -5.89 -26.39
CA ARG A 720 30.41 -4.61 -26.69
C ARG A 720 31.93 -4.71 -26.77
N ARG A 721 32.54 -5.58 -25.95
CA ARG A 721 33.99 -5.87 -26.04
C ARG A 721 34.36 -6.67 -27.28
N ARG A 722 33.42 -7.43 -27.87
CA ARG A 722 33.60 -8.15 -29.13
C ARG A 722 33.42 -7.26 -30.36
N THR A 723 32.57 -6.24 -30.29
CA THR A 723 32.32 -5.31 -31.42
C THR A 723 33.30 -4.13 -31.50
N CYS A 724 34.16 -3.95 -30.50
CA CYS A 724 35.21 -2.92 -30.49
C CYS A 724 36.63 -3.49 -30.68
N LYS A 725 36.74 -4.79 -30.93
CA LYS A 725 37.91 -5.43 -31.54
C LYS A 725 37.57 -5.70 -33.00
#